data_AF-A0A969PIT9-F1
#
_entry.id   AF-A0A969PIT9-F1
#
_cell.length_a   1.000
_cell.length_b   1.000
_cell.length_c   1.000
_cell.angle_alpha   90.00
_cell.angle_beta   90.00
_cell.angle_gamma   90.00
#
_symmetry.space_group_name_H-M   'P 1'
#
loop_
_entity.id
_entity.type
_entity.pdbx_description
1 polymer ?
#
loop_
_entity_poly.entity_id
_entity_poly.type
_entity_poly.pdbx_seq_one_letter_code
_entity_poly.pdbx_strand_id
1 'polypeptide(L)'
;MNSFLNKVRKLVQFRSQVTSVAEILNRLKISQSQREIQKVENALRDLGWTCVDSVTNAWLPPGINPKVEALPKEEKEQESESENYILPAHLQDWLKSGVNKELASLNILSISGDSAYERLLYGLDGNARRNDGRLRDYYLNKYKHLEYGGWWCSGIDVLTGKDSDWGCFKPDRPRTPHQKNKPQKYEQPESVSAEIFALRVNDAVWEKISDRYGVERSGNSFWDWVRANPQLPIVITEGAKKAGSLLCAGHVAIALPGINNGCRNNGVAPELIPQLRHFCQRWREFVFAFDQDKKYKTRKNVTHALLTTGKLLKAETCQVSILEWRPERGKGIDDAIVSQGSEFLEGLLENRIGLEDYEQSRKERAPRLDAAELIEFCEGEFEDRLAYDELKGEVLLDGNPFDLANTTKVWFINTFGYQCGKEDLLDTLLFLAQQKSFNPVVQYLNSVRQSATRVSIDNLATRYFGTNNPLYDLFVKVWLIGAVARALNPGCQLDYVLVLYGKQRIGKSSFFRGLGGPWFDDSIDDISKDDALLILNRSWIQELAELERIVSKTAAGKVKVFITRRNDVFRKKYDREASEHPRRSALCASVNKTDFLVDETGNTRFLVVPISEAKGRLDLILLSNERDGIWASALDAYLAGEQWELTPEQEFLSELNNKRFQSHDEWQSAIENYLEGREFVSIAEILVEVFDIENGKHDTNLQKRVAGILRNLGWENKDAKKHRGIRQRVWCKMLQTSNMAFFDRF
;
A
#
# COMPACT_ATOMS: atom_id res chain seq x y z
N MET A 1 -36.35 11.80 47.90
CA MET A 1 -35.59 10.69 48.54
C MET A 1 -36.30 9.34 48.41
N ASN A 2 -37.58 9.21 48.78
CA ASN A 2 -38.30 7.91 48.81
C ASN A 2 -38.35 7.13 47.48
N SER A 3 -38.42 7.79 46.31
CA SER A 3 -38.40 7.10 45.00
C SER A 3 -37.03 6.49 44.66
N PHE A 4 -35.93 7.18 45.00
CA PHE A 4 -34.56 6.71 44.73
C PHE A 4 -34.16 5.60 45.69
N LEU A 5 -34.48 5.75 46.99
CA LEU A 5 -34.24 4.74 48.01
C LEU A 5 -34.92 3.41 47.64
N ASN A 6 -36.16 3.46 47.13
CA ASN A 6 -36.88 2.26 46.68
C ASN A 6 -36.26 1.59 45.45
N LYS A 7 -35.63 2.36 44.54
CA LYS A 7 -34.91 1.79 43.39
C LYS A 7 -33.63 1.08 43.82
N VAL A 8 -32.84 1.69 44.71
CA VAL A 8 -31.64 1.06 45.29
C VAL A 8 -32.03 -0.17 46.08
N ARG A 9 -33.08 -0.09 46.92
CA ARG A 9 -33.62 -1.21 47.69
C ARG A 9 -33.96 -2.41 46.80
N LYS A 10 -34.74 -2.22 45.72
CA LYS A 10 -35.07 -3.30 44.77
C LYS A 10 -33.84 -3.95 44.12
N LEU A 11 -32.78 -3.18 43.86
CA LEU A 11 -31.55 -3.70 43.24
C LEU A 11 -30.72 -4.56 44.20
N VAL A 12 -30.75 -4.25 45.50
CA VAL A 12 -29.90 -4.91 46.50
C VAL A 12 -30.66 -5.91 47.37
N GLN A 13 -32.00 -5.95 47.30
CA GLN A 13 -32.90 -6.78 48.13
C GLN A 13 -32.62 -8.29 48.10
N PHE A 14 -31.95 -8.80 47.06
CA PHE A 14 -31.64 -10.22 46.89
C PHE A 14 -30.14 -10.53 46.85
N ARG A 15 -29.27 -9.58 47.20
CA ARG A 15 -27.82 -9.79 47.18
C ARG A 15 -27.31 -10.32 48.52
N SER A 16 -26.61 -11.45 48.47
CA SER A 16 -25.88 -12.05 49.60
C SER A 16 -24.36 -11.80 49.54
N GLN A 17 -23.88 -10.94 48.63
CA GLN A 17 -22.45 -10.70 48.35
C GLN A 17 -22.10 -9.22 48.28
N VAL A 18 -20.80 -8.92 48.42
CA VAL A 18 -20.20 -7.58 48.30
C VAL A 18 -20.57 -6.94 46.96
N THR A 19 -20.97 -5.66 46.98
CA THR A 19 -21.36 -4.90 45.78
C THR A 19 -20.68 -3.53 45.79
N SER A 20 -20.22 -3.04 44.64
CA SER A 20 -19.65 -1.68 44.54
C SER A 20 -20.69 -0.62 44.15
N VAL A 21 -20.48 0.62 44.60
CA VAL A 21 -21.33 1.77 44.23
C VAL A 21 -21.34 1.98 42.71
N ALA A 22 -20.20 1.74 42.04
CA ALA A 22 -20.09 1.82 40.58
C ALA A 22 -21.02 0.81 39.87
N GLU A 23 -21.15 -0.40 40.40
CA GLU A 23 -22.05 -1.41 39.82
C GLU A 23 -23.53 -1.01 39.96
N ILE A 24 -23.91 -0.43 41.11
CA ILE A 24 -25.28 0.05 41.36
C ILE A 24 -25.62 1.23 40.44
N LEU A 25 -24.70 2.20 40.30
CA LEU A 25 -24.87 3.35 39.40
C LEU A 25 -25.02 2.92 37.94
N ASN A 26 -24.22 1.95 37.49
CA ASN A 26 -24.33 1.38 36.15
C ASN A 26 -25.69 0.72 35.90
N ARG A 27 -26.20 -0.05 36.87
CA ARG A 27 -27.53 -0.69 36.75
C ARG A 27 -28.68 0.30 36.78
N LEU A 28 -28.52 1.41 37.49
CA LEU A 28 -29.48 2.53 37.46
C LEU A 28 -29.36 3.41 36.22
N LYS A 29 -28.32 3.21 35.39
CA LYS A 29 -27.96 4.06 34.24
C LYS A 29 -27.76 5.53 34.64
N ILE A 30 -27.08 5.77 35.77
CA ILE A 30 -26.79 7.10 36.32
C ILE A 30 -25.28 7.37 36.21
N SER A 31 -24.89 8.63 35.97
CA SER A 31 -23.49 9.01 35.85
C SER A 31 -22.71 8.81 37.17
N GLN A 32 -21.44 8.45 37.07
CA GLN A 32 -20.54 8.24 38.22
C GLN A 32 -19.99 9.57 38.78
N SER A 33 -20.83 10.61 38.84
CA SER A 33 -20.43 11.86 39.48
C SER A 33 -20.36 11.70 41.00
N GLN A 34 -19.48 12.45 41.65
CA GLN A 34 -19.26 12.38 43.10
C GLN A 34 -20.56 12.63 43.90
N ARG A 35 -21.46 13.46 43.37
CA ARG A 35 -22.80 13.72 43.94
C ARG A 35 -23.72 12.50 43.89
N GLU A 36 -23.67 11.72 42.81
CA GLU A 36 -24.51 10.52 42.65
C GLU A 36 -23.95 9.31 43.42
N ILE A 37 -22.61 9.20 43.51
CA ILE A 37 -21.92 8.26 44.39
C ILE A 37 -22.39 8.46 45.85
N GLN A 38 -22.33 9.71 46.35
CA GLN A 38 -22.77 10.02 47.72
C GLN A 38 -24.25 9.68 47.98
N LYS A 39 -25.12 9.87 46.98
CA LYS A 39 -26.55 9.51 47.10
C LYS A 39 -26.76 8.01 47.24
N VAL A 40 -25.99 7.19 46.52
CA VAL A 40 -26.07 5.73 46.62
C VAL A 40 -25.50 5.25 47.95
N GLU A 41 -24.36 5.81 48.40
CA GLU A 41 -23.78 5.50 49.71
C GLU A 41 -24.75 5.80 50.86
N ASN A 42 -25.40 6.96 50.83
CA ASN A 42 -26.39 7.31 51.85
C ASN A 42 -27.59 6.36 51.82
N ALA A 43 -28.08 6.00 50.63
CA ALA A 43 -29.17 5.03 50.49
C ALA A 43 -28.79 3.63 51.00
N LEU A 44 -27.54 3.20 50.81
CA LEU A 44 -27.03 1.93 51.33
C LEU A 44 -26.93 1.95 52.87
N ARG A 45 -26.46 3.06 53.47
CA ARG A 45 -26.45 3.26 54.93
C ARG A 45 -27.86 3.20 55.52
N ASP A 46 -28.82 3.88 54.89
CA ASP A 46 -30.23 3.88 55.32
C ASP A 46 -30.87 2.46 55.22
N LEU A 47 -30.35 1.60 54.34
CA LEU A 47 -30.76 0.21 54.19
C LEU A 47 -29.98 -0.76 55.10
N GLY A 48 -29.04 -0.28 55.93
CA GLY A 48 -28.25 -1.07 56.87
C GLY A 48 -26.99 -1.73 56.29
N TRP A 49 -26.57 -1.36 55.08
CA TRP A 49 -25.34 -1.88 54.46
C TRP A 49 -24.09 -1.19 55.02
N THR A 50 -22.97 -1.91 55.08
CA THR A 50 -21.70 -1.41 55.65
C THR A 50 -20.61 -1.34 54.57
N CYS A 51 -19.91 -0.22 54.48
CA CYS A 51 -18.76 -0.06 53.57
C CYS A 51 -17.55 -0.82 54.12
N VAL A 52 -16.90 -1.65 53.30
CA VAL A 52 -15.75 -2.48 53.68
C VAL A 52 -14.44 -2.10 53.01
N ASP A 53 -14.50 -1.32 51.93
CA ASP A 53 -13.32 -0.75 51.26
C ASP A 53 -13.72 0.59 50.64
N SER A 54 -13.12 1.67 51.15
CA SER A 54 -13.37 3.05 50.71
C SER A 54 -12.63 3.40 49.41
N VAL A 55 -11.62 2.64 49.00
CA VAL A 55 -10.87 2.84 47.75
C VAL A 55 -11.63 2.27 46.57
N THR A 56 -12.23 1.08 46.72
CA THR A 56 -13.04 0.43 45.67
C THR A 56 -14.55 0.69 45.82
N ASN A 57 -14.95 1.34 46.91
CA ASN A 57 -16.34 1.68 47.25
C ASN A 57 -17.25 0.44 47.31
N ALA A 58 -16.77 -0.58 48.03
CA ALA A 58 -17.40 -1.88 48.20
C ALA A 58 -18.26 -1.95 49.48
N TRP A 59 -19.46 -2.51 49.38
CA TRP A 59 -20.47 -2.54 50.44
C TRP A 59 -21.00 -3.94 50.70
N LEU A 60 -21.21 -4.27 51.99
CA LEU A 60 -21.77 -5.53 52.49
C LEU A 60 -23.22 -5.38 52.97
N PRO A 61 -24.09 -6.39 52.75
CA PRO A 61 -25.45 -6.42 53.27
C PRO A 61 -25.52 -6.46 54.80
N PRO A 62 -26.58 -5.90 55.42
CA PRO A 62 -26.84 -6.02 56.86
C PRO A 62 -26.95 -7.49 57.28
N GLY A 63 -26.36 -7.82 58.44
CA GLY A 63 -26.39 -9.17 59.02
C GLY A 63 -25.22 -10.07 58.61
N ILE A 64 -24.32 -9.60 57.73
CA ILE A 64 -23.06 -10.28 57.42
C ILE A 64 -21.94 -9.60 58.20
N ASN A 65 -21.37 -10.30 59.17
CA ASN A 65 -20.28 -9.79 60.00
C ASN A 65 -18.96 -9.87 59.22
N PRO A 66 -18.27 -8.75 58.93
CA PRO A 66 -17.01 -8.79 58.22
C PRO A 66 -15.94 -9.31 59.17
N LYS A 67 -15.59 -10.61 59.08
CA LYS A 67 -14.32 -11.08 59.63
C LYS A 67 -13.20 -10.48 58.79
N VAL A 68 -12.69 -9.34 59.26
CA VAL A 68 -11.48 -8.70 58.78
C VAL A 68 -10.32 -9.33 59.54
N GLU A 69 -9.46 -10.08 58.87
CA GLU A 69 -8.09 -10.28 59.36
C GLU A 69 -7.31 -8.99 59.08
N ALA A 70 -7.25 -8.14 60.10
CA ALA A 70 -6.39 -6.98 60.13
C ALA A 70 -4.96 -7.43 60.46
N LEU A 71 -4.01 -7.00 59.63
CA LEU A 71 -2.57 -7.00 59.92
C LEU A 71 -2.29 -6.28 61.26
N PRO A 72 -1.49 -6.85 62.17
CA PRO A 72 -0.91 -6.09 63.27
C PRO A 72 0.26 -5.22 62.77
N LYS A 73 0.37 -3.99 63.30
CA LYS A 73 1.57 -3.16 63.18
C LYS A 73 2.45 -3.34 64.42
N GLU A 74 3.71 -3.63 64.10
CA GLU A 74 4.96 -3.42 64.85
C GLU A 74 5.20 -4.24 66.13
N GLU A 75 6.03 -5.27 65.99
CA GLU A 75 7.21 -5.44 66.84
C GLU A 75 8.35 -6.06 66.02
N LYS A 76 9.58 -5.60 66.28
CA LYS A 76 10.80 -5.97 65.57
C LYS A 76 11.14 -7.43 65.84
N GLU A 77 11.12 -8.26 64.80
CA GLU A 77 11.90 -9.51 64.77
C GLU A 77 12.32 -9.81 63.34
N GLN A 78 13.60 -10.16 63.21
CA GLN A 78 14.29 -10.42 61.95
C GLN A 78 13.82 -11.76 61.38
N GLU A 79 13.03 -11.76 60.31
CA GLU A 79 12.92 -12.94 59.44
C GLU A 79 13.02 -12.54 57.98
N SER A 80 14.03 -13.13 57.35
CA SER A 80 14.43 -13.01 55.96
C SER A 80 13.75 -14.08 55.11
N GLU A 81 13.51 -13.71 53.86
CA GLU A 81 13.34 -14.53 52.65
C GLU A 81 11.92 -14.73 52.08
N SER A 82 11.81 -14.18 50.88
CA SER A 82 10.69 -14.06 49.95
C SER A 82 10.54 -15.30 49.08
N GLU A 83 9.36 -15.93 49.08
CA GLU A 83 9.01 -16.88 48.01
C GLU A 83 8.67 -16.12 46.71
N ASN A 84 9.32 -16.51 45.62
CA ASN A 84 9.18 -15.95 44.28
C ASN A 84 7.75 -16.11 43.72
N TYR A 85 7.00 -15.00 43.61
CA TYR A 85 5.64 -15.00 43.06
C TYR A 85 5.63 -15.14 41.52
N ILE A 86 4.88 -16.14 41.01
CA ILE A 86 4.73 -16.42 39.57
C ILE A 86 3.25 -16.52 39.18
N LEU A 87 2.82 -15.71 38.22
CA LEU A 87 1.46 -15.79 37.66
C LEU A 87 1.29 -17.08 36.84
N PRO A 88 0.13 -17.77 36.94
CA PRO A 88 -0.12 -19.00 36.19
C PRO A 88 0.07 -18.86 34.68
N ALA A 89 -0.31 -17.72 34.10
CA ALA A 89 -0.14 -17.46 32.67
C ALA A 89 1.33 -17.43 32.24
N HIS A 90 2.22 -16.91 33.10
CA HIS A 90 3.66 -16.83 32.84
C HIS A 90 4.32 -18.20 32.91
N LEU A 91 3.93 -19.00 33.91
CA LEU A 91 4.38 -20.38 34.03
C LEU A 91 3.93 -21.22 32.83
N GLN A 92 2.66 -21.08 32.41
CA GLN A 92 2.12 -21.79 31.25
C GLN A 92 2.85 -21.45 29.93
N ASP A 93 3.37 -20.23 29.77
CA ASP A 93 4.17 -19.86 28.59
C ASP A 93 5.50 -20.64 28.49
N TRP A 94 6.08 -21.03 29.63
CA TRP A 94 7.26 -21.89 29.69
C TRP A 94 6.91 -23.37 29.51
N LEU A 95 5.84 -23.84 30.14
CA LEU A 95 5.36 -25.22 29.99
C LEU A 95 5.02 -25.56 28.53
N LYS A 96 4.46 -24.60 27.77
CA LYS A 96 4.19 -24.75 26.33
C LYS A 96 5.44 -24.96 25.48
N SER A 97 6.60 -24.55 25.98
CA SER A 97 7.91 -24.78 25.35
C SER A 97 8.57 -26.08 25.87
N GLY A 98 7.83 -26.98 26.52
CA GLY A 98 8.37 -28.26 27.00
C GLY A 98 9.26 -28.15 28.23
N VAL A 99 9.28 -27.00 28.91
CA VAL A 99 10.00 -26.83 30.18
C VAL A 99 9.14 -27.36 31.32
N ASN A 100 9.72 -28.15 32.24
CA ASN A 100 8.98 -28.62 33.41
C ASN A 100 8.71 -27.47 34.41
N LYS A 101 7.77 -27.72 35.32
CA LYS A 101 7.30 -26.70 36.27
C LYS A 101 8.43 -26.25 37.20
N GLU A 102 9.21 -27.18 37.71
CA GLU A 102 10.24 -26.93 38.70
C GLU A 102 11.37 -26.07 38.11
N LEU A 103 11.84 -26.37 36.90
CA LEU A 103 12.88 -25.59 36.22
C LEU A 103 12.36 -24.20 35.84
N ALA A 104 11.11 -24.12 35.35
CA ALA A 104 10.51 -22.82 35.04
C ALA A 104 10.41 -21.94 36.31
N SER A 105 9.93 -22.50 37.42
CA SER A 105 9.78 -21.79 38.70
C SER A 105 11.10 -21.28 39.30
N LEU A 106 12.24 -21.91 38.99
CA LEU A 106 13.56 -21.44 39.41
C LEU A 106 14.10 -20.27 38.59
N ASN A 107 13.55 -20.04 37.39
CA ASN A 107 14.16 -19.15 36.41
C ASN A 107 13.28 -17.95 36.04
N ILE A 108 12.00 -17.93 36.44
CA ILE A 108 11.09 -16.83 36.13
C ILE A 108 10.49 -16.19 37.35
N LEU A 109 10.28 -14.87 37.27
CA LEU A 109 9.59 -14.06 38.27
C LEU A 109 8.52 -13.21 37.59
N SER A 110 7.34 -13.09 38.20
CA SER A 110 6.33 -12.16 37.70
C SER A 110 6.52 -10.79 38.33
N ILE A 111 6.80 -9.78 37.51
CA ILE A 111 7.13 -8.43 37.97
C ILE A 111 6.36 -7.38 37.16
N SER A 112 6.11 -6.23 37.76
CA SER A 112 5.43 -5.08 37.15
C SER A 112 5.89 -3.78 37.79
N GLY A 113 5.67 -2.66 37.12
CA GLY A 113 5.94 -1.32 37.67
C GLY A 113 7.40 -1.17 38.11
N ASP A 114 7.63 -0.63 39.30
CA ASP A 114 8.96 -0.28 39.82
C ASP A 114 9.97 -1.44 39.73
N SER A 115 9.59 -2.67 40.11
CA SER A 115 10.49 -3.83 40.03
C SER A 115 10.94 -4.16 38.60
N ALA A 116 10.08 -3.90 37.60
CA ALA A 116 10.44 -4.07 36.19
C ALA A 116 11.36 -2.95 35.70
N TYR A 117 11.14 -1.70 36.15
CA TYR A 117 12.03 -0.58 35.85
C TYR A 117 13.42 -0.78 36.46
N GLU A 118 13.51 -1.22 37.72
CA GLU A 118 14.78 -1.46 38.40
C GLU A 118 15.63 -2.49 37.66
N ARG A 119 15.03 -3.60 37.23
CA ARG A 119 15.74 -4.67 36.51
C ARG A 119 16.11 -4.32 35.07
N LEU A 120 15.35 -3.45 34.39
CA LEU A 120 15.66 -3.06 33.01
C LEU A 120 16.55 -1.82 32.90
N LEU A 121 16.53 -0.92 33.87
CA LEU A 121 17.12 0.42 33.72
C LEU A 121 18.26 0.71 34.69
N TYR A 122 18.82 -0.31 35.35
CA TYR A 122 19.97 -0.14 36.25
C TYR A 122 21.25 0.31 35.52
N GLY A 123 21.39 0.02 34.22
CA GLY A 123 22.53 0.43 33.41
C GLY A 123 22.50 1.88 32.92
N LEU A 124 21.43 2.63 33.20
CA LEU A 124 21.31 4.02 32.80
C LEU A 124 22.25 4.92 33.59
N ASP A 125 22.84 5.90 32.91
CA ASP A 125 23.72 6.90 33.53
C ASP A 125 22.93 7.94 34.35
N GLY A 126 23.65 8.80 35.09
CA GLY A 126 23.05 9.88 35.89
C GLY A 126 22.23 10.87 35.06
N ASN A 127 22.47 10.97 33.76
CA ASN A 127 21.72 11.85 32.87
C ASN A 127 20.33 11.32 32.56
N ALA A 128 20.04 10.03 32.79
CA ALA A 128 18.71 9.47 32.60
C ALA A 128 17.70 9.84 33.70
N ARG A 129 18.17 10.41 34.80
CA ARG A 129 17.36 10.82 35.96
C ARG A 129 17.35 12.33 36.12
N ARG A 130 16.31 12.85 36.77
CA ARG A 130 16.19 14.24 37.22
C ARG A 130 16.89 14.39 38.58
N ASN A 131 17.05 15.63 39.05
CA ASN A 131 17.69 15.92 40.33
C ASN A 131 16.95 15.32 41.54
N ASP A 132 15.67 14.97 41.40
CA ASP A 132 14.84 14.30 42.40
C ASP A 132 14.94 12.76 42.33
N GLY A 133 15.83 12.21 41.50
CA GLY A 133 16.03 10.77 41.31
C GLY A 133 15.03 10.10 40.36
N ARG A 134 13.98 10.81 39.92
CA ARG A 134 12.98 10.27 39.00
C ARG A 134 13.55 10.08 37.60
N LEU A 135 13.19 8.97 36.94
CA LEU A 135 13.49 8.77 35.51
C LEU A 135 12.88 9.89 34.68
N ARG A 136 13.62 10.35 33.66
CA ARG A 136 13.11 11.36 32.73
C ARG A 136 11.89 10.84 31.95
N ASP A 137 11.00 11.75 31.59
CA ASP A 137 9.72 11.44 30.92
C ASP A 137 9.90 10.63 29.63
N TYR A 138 11.03 10.78 28.93
CA TYR A 138 11.37 9.94 27.77
C TYR A 138 11.39 8.45 28.13
N TYR A 139 12.10 8.06 29.19
CA TYR A 139 12.22 6.65 29.60
C TYR A 139 10.90 6.14 30.16
N LEU A 140 10.18 6.95 30.93
CA LEU A 140 8.85 6.61 31.44
C LEU A 140 7.86 6.37 30.29
N ASN A 141 7.87 7.21 29.25
CA ASN A 141 7.00 7.02 28.09
C ASN A 141 7.42 5.81 27.24
N LYS A 142 8.73 5.61 27.02
CA LYS A 142 9.27 4.45 26.28
C LYS A 142 8.91 3.13 26.97
N TYR A 143 9.02 3.08 28.29
CA TYR A 143 8.84 1.88 29.11
C TYR A 143 7.51 1.83 29.89
N LYS A 144 6.53 2.69 29.55
CA LYS A 144 5.19 2.72 30.18
C LYS A 144 4.49 1.34 30.20
N HIS A 145 4.84 0.47 29.26
CA HIS A 145 4.28 -0.86 29.17
C HIS A 145 4.70 -1.81 30.30
N LEU A 146 5.77 -1.49 31.04
CA LEU A 146 6.21 -2.26 32.22
C LEU A 146 5.19 -2.21 33.38
N GLU A 147 4.32 -1.20 33.40
CA GLU A 147 3.20 -1.08 34.35
C GLU A 147 2.18 -2.21 34.21
N TYR A 148 2.07 -2.80 33.02
CA TYR A 148 1.09 -3.85 32.76
C TYR A 148 1.56 -5.25 33.15
N GLY A 149 2.78 -5.36 33.69
CA GLY A 149 3.35 -6.62 34.11
C GLY A 149 3.93 -7.47 32.98
N GLY A 150 4.56 -8.56 33.41
CA GLY A 150 5.19 -9.55 32.58
C GLY A 150 6.06 -10.47 33.42
N TRP A 151 6.88 -11.29 32.76
CA TRP A 151 7.84 -12.14 33.46
C TRP A 151 9.28 -11.76 33.16
N TRP A 152 10.12 -11.85 34.20
CA TRP A 152 11.56 -11.70 34.13
C TRP A 152 12.23 -13.06 34.18
N CYS A 153 13.20 -13.28 33.29
CA CYS A 153 14.08 -14.44 33.32
C CYS A 153 15.52 -13.97 33.49
N SER A 154 16.23 -14.53 34.48
CA SER A 154 17.68 -14.43 34.63
C SER A 154 18.28 -15.79 34.97
N GLY A 155 19.59 -15.92 34.80
CA GLY A 155 20.35 -17.13 35.09
C GLY A 155 21.43 -16.91 36.14
N ILE A 156 22.41 -17.81 36.13
CA ILE A 156 23.66 -17.73 36.88
C ILE A 156 24.70 -16.99 36.04
N ASP A 157 25.41 -16.05 36.63
CA ASP A 157 26.65 -15.55 36.07
C ASP A 157 27.74 -16.61 36.25
N VAL A 158 28.05 -17.31 35.15
CA VAL A 158 29.02 -18.40 35.12
C VAL A 158 30.44 -17.95 35.49
N LEU A 159 30.75 -16.65 35.44
CA LEU A 159 32.07 -16.16 35.82
C LEU A 159 32.24 -16.06 37.34
N THR A 160 31.14 -15.81 38.06
CA THR A 160 31.13 -15.58 39.51
C THR A 160 30.46 -16.70 40.30
N GLY A 161 29.68 -17.56 39.64
CA GLY A 161 28.87 -18.61 40.25
C GLY A 161 27.64 -18.10 40.99
N LYS A 162 27.32 -16.81 40.89
CA LYS A 162 26.20 -16.16 41.58
C LYS A 162 25.03 -15.89 40.62
N ASP A 163 23.91 -15.48 41.17
CA ASP A 163 22.78 -14.99 40.37
C ASP A 163 23.20 -13.81 39.49
N SER A 164 22.87 -13.87 38.20
CA SER A 164 23.12 -12.77 37.28
C SER A 164 22.04 -11.69 37.46
N ASP A 165 22.52 -10.44 37.60
CA ASP A 165 21.68 -9.24 37.54
C ASP A 165 21.13 -9.01 36.12
N TRP A 166 21.79 -9.57 35.11
CA TRP A 166 21.36 -9.50 33.72
C TRP A 166 20.25 -10.53 33.43
N GLY A 167 19.29 -10.12 32.60
CA GLY A 167 18.19 -10.98 32.20
C GLY A 167 17.34 -10.38 31.11
N CYS A 168 16.13 -10.91 30.94
CA CYS A 168 15.19 -10.43 29.95
C CYS A 168 13.77 -10.39 30.51
N PHE A 169 13.08 -9.30 30.19
CA PHE A 169 11.68 -9.11 30.51
C PHE A 169 10.81 -9.41 29.29
N LYS A 170 9.80 -10.27 29.46
CA LYS A 170 8.73 -10.45 28.49
C LYS A 170 7.45 -9.75 29.01
N PRO A 171 7.08 -8.59 28.43
CA PRO A 171 5.88 -7.87 28.86
C PRO A 171 4.60 -8.60 28.43
N ASP A 172 3.56 -8.50 29.27
CA ASP A 172 2.21 -8.95 28.92
C ASP A 172 1.60 -8.11 27.80
N ARG A 173 1.98 -6.84 27.74
CA ARG A 173 1.57 -5.89 26.69
C ARG A 173 2.81 -5.28 26.02
N PRO A 174 3.38 -5.95 24.99
CA PRO A 174 4.59 -5.47 24.33
C PRO A 174 4.37 -4.13 23.62
N ARG A 175 5.36 -3.24 23.71
CA ARG A 175 5.34 -1.98 22.95
C ARG A 175 5.63 -2.22 21.46
N THR A 176 5.16 -1.31 20.62
CA THR A 176 5.48 -1.30 19.18
C THR A 176 6.36 -0.09 18.88
N PRO A 177 7.68 -0.26 18.66
CA PRO A 177 8.57 0.86 18.36
C PRO A 177 8.18 1.56 17.04
N HIS A 178 8.20 2.89 16.99
CA HIS A 178 7.80 3.66 15.80
C HIS A 178 8.53 3.29 14.49
N GLN A 179 9.73 2.72 14.59
CA GLN A 179 10.54 2.29 13.43
C GLN A 179 10.26 0.86 12.98
N LYS A 180 9.51 0.07 13.76
CA LYS A 180 9.20 -1.34 13.47
C LYS A 180 7.70 -1.54 13.60
N ASN A 181 7.01 -1.88 12.51
CA ASN A 181 5.59 -2.28 12.51
C ASN A 181 5.34 -3.65 13.19
N LYS A 182 6.16 -4.02 14.18
CA LYS A 182 6.07 -5.29 14.91
C LYS A 182 6.26 -5.05 16.41
N PRO A 183 5.43 -5.67 17.27
CA PRO A 183 5.61 -5.61 18.71
C PRO A 183 6.98 -6.13 19.14
N GLN A 184 7.62 -5.44 20.08
CA GLN A 184 8.86 -5.89 20.71
C GLN A 184 8.51 -6.90 21.80
N LYS A 185 8.74 -8.19 21.50
CA LYS A 185 8.36 -9.31 22.38
C LYS A 185 9.17 -9.40 23.67
N TYR A 186 10.40 -8.88 23.68
CA TYR A 186 11.37 -9.02 24.76
C TYR A 186 12.14 -7.71 24.96
N GLU A 187 12.35 -7.32 26.22
CA GLU A 187 13.18 -6.18 26.63
C GLU A 187 14.42 -6.69 27.38
N GLN A 188 15.54 -5.99 27.20
CA GLN A 188 16.83 -6.28 27.83
C GLN A 188 17.29 -5.04 28.59
N PRO A 189 18.14 -5.19 29.61
CA PRO A 189 18.71 -4.06 30.33
C PRO A 189 19.33 -3.01 29.41
N GLU A 190 18.95 -1.75 29.56
CA GLU A 190 19.45 -0.65 28.73
C GLU A 190 20.90 -0.32 29.10
N SER A 191 21.74 -0.09 28.07
CA SER A 191 23.16 0.26 28.22
C SER A 191 24.02 -0.80 28.93
N VAL A 192 23.51 -2.02 29.06
CA VAL A 192 24.27 -3.16 29.59
C VAL A 192 24.60 -4.12 28.46
N SER A 193 25.82 -4.65 28.48
CA SER A 193 26.20 -5.68 27.52
C SER A 193 25.39 -6.96 27.76
N ALA A 194 24.91 -7.57 26.67
CA ALA A 194 24.22 -8.85 26.74
C ALA A 194 25.10 -9.96 27.33
N GLU A 195 24.47 -10.85 28.11
CA GLU A 195 25.05 -12.07 28.67
C GLU A 195 24.35 -13.32 28.13
N ILE A 196 24.82 -14.50 28.51
CA ILE A 196 24.13 -15.77 28.22
C ILE A 196 23.08 -16.04 29.30
N PHE A 197 22.06 -16.82 28.94
CA PHE A 197 21.18 -17.47 29.90
C PHE A 197 21.76 -18.83 30.27
N ALA A 198 22.52 -18.89 31.36
CA ALA A 198 22.87 -20.12 32.05
C ALA A 198 21.83 -20.35 33.16
N LEU A 199 20.75 -21.07 32.85
CA LEU A 199 19.60 -21.22 33.76
C LEU A 199 19.98 -21.93 35.07
N ARG A 200 19.26 -21.63 36.15
CA ARG A 200 19.32 -22.42 37.40
C ARG A 200 18.77 -23.81 37.11
N VAL A 201 19.46 -24.85 37.58
CA VAL A 201 19.14 -26.26 37.33
C VAL A 201 18.89 -26.96 38.65
N ASN A 202 17.77 -27.68 38.77
CA ASN A 202 17.45 -28.47 39.95
C ASN A 202 18.14 -29.84 39.92
N ASP A 203 18.15 -30.52 41.07
CA ASP A 203 18.83 -31.82 41.22
C ASP A 203 18.31 -32.88 40.25
N ALA A 204 16.99 -32.93 40.01
CA ALA A 204 16.39 -33.91 39.11
C ALA A 204 16.87 -33.74 37.66
N VAL A 205 16.99 -32.50 37.17
CA VAL A 205 17.52 -32.23 35.83
C VAL A 205 19.03 -32.48 35.79
N TRP A 206 19.76 -32.12 36.85
CA TRP A 206 21.20 -32.40 36.94
C TRP A 206 21.49 -33.90 36.93
N GLU A 207 20.79 -34.69 37.74
CA GLU A 207 20.87 -36.15 37.77
C GLU A 207 20.57 -36.75 36.39
N LYS A 208 19.50 -36.32 35.73
CA LYS A 208 19.17 -36.76 34.37
C LYS A 208 20.31 -36.50 33.36
N ILE A 209 20.98 -35.35 33.46
CA ILE A 209 22.13 -35.01 32.59
C ILE A 209 23.35 -35.86 32.97
N SER A 210 23.61 -36.04 34.27
CA SER A 210 24.69 -36.87 34.80
C SER A 210 24.59 -38.31 34.32
N ASP A 211 23.42 -38.93 34.45
CA ASP A 211 23.13 -40.29 34.01
C ASP A 211 23.30 -40.44 32.51
N ARG A 212 22.78 -39.48 31.72
CA ARG A 212 22.86 -39.52 30.26
C ARG A 212 24.30 -39.60 29.77
N TYR A 213 25.18 -38.76 30.32
CA TYR A 213 26.56 -38.66 29.87
C TYR A 213 27.52 -39.56 30.67
N GLY A 214 27.03 -40.29 31.67
CA GLY A 214 27.86 -41.13 32.54
C GLY A 214 28.91 -40.35 33.34
N VAL A 215 28.60 -39.12 33.72
CA VAL A 215 29.53 -38.23 34.46
C VAL A 215 28.98 -38.03 35.86
N GLU A 216 29.68 -38.51 36.88
CA GLU A 216 29.24 -38.39 38.28
C GLU A 216 29.10 -36.92 38.70
N ARG A 217 28.04 -36.62 39.44
CA ARG A 217 27.80 -35.28 40.00
C ARG A 217 28.87 -34.96 41.04
N SER A 218 29.43 -33.76 40.97
CA SER A 218 30.39 -33.27 41.95
C SER A 218 30.32 -31.75 42.10
N GLY A 219 30.76 -31.25 43.26
CA GLY A 219 30.65 -29.83 43.61
C GLY A 219 29.23 -29.39 43.99
N ASN A 220 29.06 -28.09 44.23
CA ASN A 220 27.81 -27.49 44.72
C ASN A 220 27.03 -26.71 43.65
N SER A 221 27.51 -26.71 42.41
CA SER A 221 27.01 -25.86 41.33
C SER A 221 27.01 -26.62 40.01
N PHE A 222 25.86 -26.64 39.35
CA PHE A 222 25.69 -27.31 38.06
C PHE A 222 26.65 -26.74 37.00
N TRP A 223 26.81 -25.42 36.93
CA TRP A 223 27.64 -24.79 35.91
C TRP A 223 29.15 -24.95 36.16
N ASP A 224 29.58 -25.00 37.42
CA ASP A 224 30.96 -25.34 37.77
C ASP A 224 31.26 -26.80 37.45
N TRP A 225 30.31 -27.70 37.71
CA TRP A 225 30.39 -29.09 37.30
C TRP A 225 30.47 -29.25 35.78
N VAL A 226 29.65 -28.51 35.02
CA VAL A 226 29.75 -28.47 33.55
C VAL A 226 31.14 -28.01 33.12
N ARG A 227 31.66 -26.91 33.68
CA ARG A 227 33.01 -26.38 33.38
C ARG A 227 34.11 -27.40 33.72
N ALA A 228 33.99 -28.14 34.82
CA ALA A 228 34.98 -29.13 35.22
C ALA A 228 35.02 -30.36 34.29
N ASN A 229 33.96 -30.60 33.52
CA ASN A 229 33.77 -31.80 32.69
C ASN A 229 33.71 -31.46 31.20
N PRO A 230 34.86 -31.26 30.50
CA PRO A 230 34.96 -30.90 29.08
C PRO A 230 34.26 -31.87 28.12
N GLN A 231 34.04 -33.12 28.53
CA GLN A 231 33.32 -34.13 27.76
C GLN A 231 31.82 -33.85 27.58
N LEU A 232 31.22 -32.95 28.39
CA LEU A 232 29.81 -32.59 28.27
C LEU A 232 29.61 -31.60 27.10
N PRO A 233 28.84 -31.94 26.06
CA PRO A 233 28.53 -30.97 25.01
C PRO A 233 27.60 -29.88 25.54
N ILE A 234 27.81 -28.63 25.12
CA ILE A 234 26.94 -27.49 25.48
C ILE A 234 26.13 -27.08 24.25
N VAL A 235 24.82 -27.21 24.34
CA VAL A 235 23.90 -26.78 23.27
C VAL A 235 23.62 -25.28 23.40
N ILE A 236 23.85 -24.52 22.33
CA ILE A 236 23.59 -23.08 22.24
C ILE A 236 22.30 -22.85 21.45
N THR A 237 21.34 -22.15 22.04
CA THR A 237 20.07 -21.76 21.41
C THR A 237 19.87 -20.24 21.42
N GLU A 238 18.90 -19.69 20.69
CA GLU A 238 18.39 -18.35 20.94
C GLU A 238 17.11 -18.35 21.81
N GLY A 239 17.23 -17.75 23.00
CA GLY A 239 16.14 -17.58 23.96
C GLY A 239 16.06 -18.66 25.04
N ALA A 240 15.81 -18.21 26.27
CA ALA A 240 15.87 -19.03 27.48
C ALA A 240 14.94 -20.26 27.48
N LYS A 241 13.73 -20.16 26.90
CA LYS A 241 12.77 -21.28 26.88
C LYS A 241 13.30 -22.50 26.11
N LYS A 242 14.08 -22.27 25.05
CA LYS A 242 14.72 -23.33 24.26
C LYS A 242 15.79 -24.07 25.05
N ALA A 243 16.65 -23.31 25.73
CA ALA A 243 17.63 -23.87 26.66
C ALA A 243 16.93 -24.67 27.78
N GLY A 244 15.85 -24.13 28.36
CA GLY A 244 15.04 -24.83 29.35
C GLY A 244 14.47 -26.17 28.85
N SER A 245 13.95 -26.19 27.61
CA SER A 245 13.43 -27.41 26.99
C SER A 245 14.49 -28.49 26.84
N LEU A 246 15.70 -28.09 26.42
CA LEU A 246 16.84 -29.00 26.25
C LEU A 246 17.39 -29.51 27.58
N LEU A 247 17.46 -28.65 28.60
CA LEU A 247 17.81 -29.04 29.98
C LEU A 247 16.82 -30.10 30.49
N CYS A 248 15.52 -29.88 30.34
CA CYS A 248 14.49 -30.86 30.69
C CYS A 248 14.60 -32.17 29.87
N ALA A 249 15.07 -32.10 28.63
CA ALA A 249 15.38 -33.27 27.80
C ALA A 249 16.66 -34.01 28.22
N GLY A 250 17.44 -33.45 29.15
CA GLY A 250 18.66 -34.05 29.69
C GLY A 250 19.94 -33.63 28.96
N HIS A 251 19.97 -32.45 28.33
CA HIS A 251 21.18 -31.92 27.69
C HIS A 251 21.62 -30.61 28.33
N VAL A 252 22.93 -30.39 28.46
CA VAL A 252 23.47 -29.11 28.92
C VAL A 252 23.17 -28.06 27.86
N ALA A 253 22.41 -27.02 28.19
CA ALA A 253 22.03 -25.99 27.23
C ALA A 253 22.08 -24.58 27.81
N ILE A 254 22.60 -23.65 27.01
CA ILE A 254 22.63 -22.22 27.28
C ILE A 254 21.86 -21.49 26.17
N ALA A 255 21.36 -20.30 26.49
CA ALA A 255 20.68 -19.47 25.50
C ALA A 255 21.40 -18.13 25.30
N LEU A 256 21.44 -17.67 24.06
CA LEU A 256 21.80 -16.32 23.70
C LEU A 256 20.55 -15.44 23.63
N PRO A 257 20.59 -14.17 24.07
CA PRO A 257 19.50 -13.20 23.87
C PRO A 257 19.18 -12.88 22.41
N GLY A 258 20.06 -13.30 21.51
CA GLY A 258 19.92 -13.20 20.06
C GLY A 258 21.10 -13.88 19.38
N ILE A 259 20.91 -14.32 18.14
CA ILE A 259 21.88 -15.14 17.39
C ILE A 259 23.29 -14.51 17.27
N ASN A 260 23.39 -13.18 17.29
CA ASN A 260 24.67 -12.46 17.17
C ASN A 260 25.38 -12.24 18.52
N ASN A 261 24.73 -12.54 19.65
CA ASN A 261 25.23 -12.19 20.98
C ASN A 261 26.23 -13.21 21.54
N GLY A 262 26.70 -14.16 20.74
CA GLY A 262 27.83 -15.03 21.09
C GLY A 262 29.19 -14.33 20.99
N CYS A 263 29.26 -13.21 20.26
CA CYS A 263 30.48 -12.43 20.08
C CYS A 263 30.22 -10.92 20.20
N ARG A 264 31.25 -10.16 20.56
CA ARG A 264 31.25 -8.69 20.57
C ARG A 264 32.15 -8.18 19.46
N ASN A 265 31.74 -7.11 18.80
CA ASN A 265 32.57 -6.43 17.80
C ASN A 265 32.90 -5.02 18.28
N ASN A 266 34.16 -4.82 18.68
CA ASN A 266 34.65 -3.53 19.19
C ASN A 266 35.30 -2.67 18.09
N GLY A 267 35.10 -3.00 16.80
CA GLY A 267 35.62 -2.23 15.65
C GLY A 267 36.93 -2.75 15.05
N VAL A 268 37.51 -3.83 15.57
CA VAL A 268 38.73 -4.46 15.02
C VAL A 268 38.40 -5.85 14.45
N ALA A 269 37.99 -6.77 15.33
CA ALA A 269 37.55 -8.12 14.99
C ALA A 269 36.48 -8.58 15.99
N PRO A 270 35.59 -9.51 15.61
CA PRO A 270 34.66 -10.11 16.54
C PRO A 270 35.42 -10.99 17.55
N GLU A 271 35.10 -10.85 18.83
CA GLU A 271 35.65 -11.65 19.93
C GLU A 271 34.55 -12.40 20.68
N LEU A 272 34.85 -13.60 21.15
CA LEU A 272 33.91 -14.40 21.94
C LEU A 272 33.59 -13.69 23.27
N ILE A 273 32.32 -13.73 23.69
CA ILE A 273 31.95 -13.16 25.00
C ILE A 273 32.63 -13.92 26.16
N PRO A 274 32.95 -13.25 27.27
CA PRO A 274 33.64 -13.87 28.40
C PRO A 274 32.97 -15.14 28.93
N GLN A 275 31.64 -15.17 28.96
CA GLN A 275 30.85 -16.30 29.45
C GLN A 275 30.94 -17.54 28.57
N LEU A 276 31.03 -17.38 27.24
CA LEU A 276 31.26 -18.52 26.35
C LEU A 276 32.73 -18.97 26.44
N ARG A 277 33.68 -18.02 26.46
CA ARG A 277 35.11 -18.32 26.64
C ARG A 277 35.37 -19.07 27.95
N HIS A 278 34.59 -18.80 29.00
CA HIS A 278 34.66 -19.50 30.27
C HIS A 278 34.54 -21.03 30.11
N PHE A 279 33.72 -21.52 29.18
CA PHE A 279 33.55 -22.95 28.94
C PHE A 279 34.49 -23.53 27.87
N CYS A 280 35.30 -22.69 27.21
CA CYS A 280 36.22 -23.14 26.18
C CYS A 280 37.36 -23.97 26.78
N GLN A 281 37.39 -25.25 26.41
CA GLN A 281 38.41 -26.20 26.81
C GLN A 281 38.67 -27.15 25.64
N ARG A 282 39.87 -27.70 25.55
CA ARG A 282 40.19 -28.75 24.59
C ARG A 282 39.16 -29.88 24.75
N TRP A 283 38.62 -30.36 23.63
CA TRP A 283 37.58 -31.41 23.54
C TRP A 283 36.14 -30.99 23.84
N ARG A 284 35.90 -29.79 24.39
CA ARG A 284 34.53 -29.29 24.57
C ARG A 284 33.84 -29.15 23.22
N GLU A 285 32.65 -29.73 23.09
CA GLU A 285 31.77 -29.51 21.94
C GLU A 285 30.72 -28.45 22.26
N PHE A 286 30.55 -27.48 21.35
CA PHE A 286 29.40 -26.59 21.32
C PHE A 286 28.49 -26.94 20.15
N VAL A 287 27.22 -27.17 20.45
CA VAL A 287 26.22 -27.59 19.47
C VAL A 287 25.23 -26.45 19.23
N PHE A 288 25.17 -25.90 18.02
CA PHE A 288 24.21 -24.84 17.70
C PHE A 288 22.84 -25.42 17.34
N ALA A 289 21.80 -24.96 18.03
CA ALA A 289 20.40 -25.34 17.80
C ALA A 289 19.53 -24.07 17.61
N PHE A 290 19.87 -23.28 16.59
CA PHE A 290 19.15 -22.05 16.27
C PHE A 290 17.85 -22.29 15.51
N ASP A 291 16.90 -21.35 15.64
CA ASP A 291 15.62 -21.33 14.90
C ASP A 291 15.81 -21.61 13.40
N GLN A 292 14.96 -22.47 12.86
CA GLN A 292 14.88 -22.75 11.42
C GLN A 292 13.87 -21.82 10.75
N ASP A 293 14.25 -21.16 9.66
CA ASP A 293 13.39 -20.18 8.96
C ASP A 293 13.32 -20.48 7.46
N LYS A 294 12.17 -20.20 6.83
CA LYS A 294 11.98 -20.37 5.38
C LYS A 294 12.58 -19.21 4.58
N LYS A 295 12.62 -18.01 5.17
CA LYS A 295 13.04 -16.77 4.49
C LYS A 295 14.54 -16.78 4.26
N TYR A 296 14.96 -16.65 3.01
CA TYR A 296 16.36 -16.64 2.62
C TYR A 296 17.20 -15.62 3.39
N LYS A 297 16.71 -14.38 3.55
CA LYS A 297 17.40 -13.33 4.31
C LYS A 297 17.62 -13.72 5.78
N THR A 298 16.62 -14.34 6.43
CA THR A 298 16.73 -14.79 7.81
C THR A 298 17.75 -15.93 7.92
N ARG A 299 17.63 -16.94 7.04
CA ARG A 299 18.59 -18.05 6.97
C ARG A 299 20.03 -17.55 6.80
N LYS A 300 20.26 -16.61 5.89
CA LYS A 300 21.58 -16.01 5.66
C LYS A 300 22.14 -15.32 6.91
N ASN A 301 21.31 -14.59 7.65
CA ASN A 301 21.72 -13.94 8.89
C ASN A 301 22.05 -14.97 9.99
N VAL A 302 21.24 -16.02 10.13
CA VAL A 302 21.49 -17.13 11.06
C VAL A 302 22.79 -17.83 10.71
N THR A 303 23.01 -18.19 9.44
CA THR A 303 24.25 -18.78 8.96
C THR A 303 25.45 -17.89 9.27
N HIS A 304 25.36 -16.59 8.98
CA HIS A 304 26.46 -15.67 9.28
C HIS A 304 26.78 -15.61 10.78
N ALA A 305 25.77 -15.46 11.64
CA ALA A 305 25.94 -15.37 13.09
C ALA A 305 26.56 -16.65 13.69
N LEU A 306 26.05 -17.80 13.24
CA LEU A 306 26.53 -19.13 13.62
C LEU A 306 27.99 -19.31 13.19
N LEU A 307 28.32 -19.07 11.91
CA LEU A 307 29.70 -19.22 11.41
C LEU A 307 30.67 -18.27 12.11
N THR A 308 30.23 -17.04 12.41
CA THR A 308 31.05 -16.06 13.15
C THR A 308 31.39 -16.58 14.55
N THR A 309 30.39 -17.00 15.33
CA THR A 309 30.61 -17.50 16.69
C THR A 309 31.34 -18.85 16.68
N GLY A 310 30.94 -19.76 15.79
CA GLY A 310 31.53 -21.09 15.65
C GLY A 310 33.02 -21.08 15.29
N LYS A 311 33.44 -20.18 14.39
CA LYS A 311 34.87 -20.03 14.06
C LYS A 311 35.70 -19.54 15.24
N LEU A 312 35.16 -18.65 16.07
CA LEU A 312 35.82 -18.19 17.29
C LEU A 312 35.94 -19.32 18.33
N LEU A 313 34.90 -20.13 18.51
CA LEU A 313 34.93 -21.31 19.39
C LEU A 313 35.97 -22.35 18.91
N LYS A 314 36.05 -22.60 17.60
CA LYS A 314 37.09 -23.46 17.00
C LYS A 314 38.50 -22.91 17.25
N ALA A 315 38.68 -21.58 17.17
CA ALA A 315 39.96 -20.94 17.47
C ALA A 315 40.40 -21.14 18.92
N GLU A 316 39.44 -21.26 19.86
CA GLU A 316 39.67 -21.63 21.26
C GLU A 316 39.79 -23.16 21.47
N THR A 317 40.09 -23.93 20.41
CA THR A 317 40.29 -25.40 20.39
C THR A 317 39.06 -26.26 20.72
N CYS A 318 37.86 -25.68 20.65
CA CYS A 318 36.61 -26.40 20.86
C CYS A 318 36.12 -27.10 19.57
N GLN A 319 35.32 -28.14 19.73
CA GLN A 319 34.54 -28.73 18.64
C GLN A 319 33.24 -27.93 18.47
N VAL A 320 32.75 -27.86 17.23
CA VAL A 320 31.52 -27.16 16.90
C VAL A 320 30.71 -27.98 15.93
N SER A 321 29.45 -28.22 16.29
CA SER A 321 28.47 -28.90 15.46
C SER A 321 27.14 -28.14 15.42
N ILE A 322 26.29 -28.48 14.45
CA ILE A 322 25.03 -27.80 14.18
C ILE A 322 23.92 -28.82 14.07
N LEU A 323 22.79 -28.54 14.74
CA LEU A 323 21.54 -29.26 14.52
C LEU A 323 20.79 -28.62 13.34
N GLU A 324 20.44 -29.42 12.35
CA GLU A 324 19.60 -29.00 11.23
C GLU A 324 18.31 -29.84 11.17
N TRP A 325 17.19 -29.16 11.01
CA TRP A 325 15.91 -29.81 10.77
C TRP A 325 15.01 -28.95 9.88
N ARG A 326 13.92 -29.56 9.42
CA ARG A 326 12.93 -28.87 8.59
C ARG A 326 12.02 -27.99 9.46
N PRO A 327 11.80 -26.69 9.13
CA PRO A 327 10.95 -25.78 9.92
C PRO A 327 9.53 -26.28 10.15
N GLU A 328 9.00 -27.17 9.28
CA GLU A 328 7.70 -27.81 9.42
C GLU A 328 7.59 -28.69 10.66
N ARG A 329 8.72 -29.18 11.17
CA ARG A 329 8.81 -30.00 12.40
C ARG A 329 8.89 -29.17 13.67
N GLY A 330 8.77 -27.85 13.58
CA GLY A 330 8.93 -26.90 14.69
C GLY A 330 9.93 -25.82 14.32
N LYS A 331 9.55 -24.56 14.51
CA LYS A 331 10.43 -23.42 14.17
C LYS A 331 11.63 -23.38 15.10
N GLY A 332 11.37 -23.39 16.41
CA GLY A 332 12.38 -23.54 17.44
C GLY A 332 12.61 -24.98 17.82
N ILE A 333 13.76 -25.25 18.45
CA ILE A 333 14.05 -26.60 18.98
C ILE A 333 13.06 -26.99 20.10
N ASP A 334 12.55 -26.03 20.87
CA ASP A 334 11.48 -26.26 21.86
C ASP A 334 10.17 -26.70 21.19
N ASP A 335 9.75 -26.00 20.13
CA ASP A 335 8.57 -26.40 19.34
C ASP A 335 8.74 -27.80 18.75
N ALA A 336 9.96 -28.13 18.30
CA ALA A 336 10.25 -29.42 17.69
C ALA A 336 10.26 -30.56 18.71
N ILE A 337 10.84 -30.35 19.90
CA ILE A 337 10.79 -31.32 21.01
C ILE A 337 9.35 -31.56 21.45
N VAL A 338 8.55 -30.50 21.61
CA VAL A 338 7.15 -30.61 22.05
C VAL A 338 6.29 -31.35 21.02
N SER A 339 6.52 -31.11 19.72
CA SER A 339 5.69 -31.70 18.67
C SER A 339 6.14 -33.10 18.22
N GLN A 340 7.44 -33.37 18.19
CA GLN A 340 8.01 -34.62 17.66
C GLN A 340 8.50 -35.58 18.75
N GLY A 341 8.64 -35.12 19.99
CA GLY A 341 9.13 -35.93 21.12
C GLY A 341 10.65 -36.03 21.23
N SER A 342 11.12 -36.76 22.24
CA SER A 342 12.55 -36.87 22.58
C SER A 342 13.35 -37.69 21.56
N GLU A 343 12.77 -38.72 20.94
CA GLU A 343 13.46 -39.53 19.92
C GLU A 343 13.91 -38.68 18.72
N PHE A 344 13.11 -37.67 18.34
CA PHE A 344 13.49 -36.74 17.30
C PHE A 344 14.73 -35.92 17.67
N LEU A 345 14.82 -35.45 18.92
CA LEU A 345 16.00 -34.72 19.41
C LEU A 345 17.24 -35.61 19.42
N GLU A 346 17.14 -36.87 19.86
CA GLU A 346 18.26 -37.81 19.84
C GLU A 346 18.75 -38.03 18.40
N GLY A 347 17.83 -38.24 17.45
CA GLY A 347 18.17 -38.37 16.04
C GLY A 347 18.86 -37.12 15.47
N LEU A 348 18.48 -35.91 15.90
CA LEU A 348 19.19 -34.69 15.51
C LEU A 348 20.60 -34.63 16.09
N LEU A 349 20.76 -35.00 17.36
CA LEU A 349 22.06 -34.99 18.03
C LEU A 349 23.01 -36.02 17.41
N GLU A 350 22.53 -37.24 17.12
CA GLU A 350 23.34 -38.27 16.45
C GLU A 350 23.80 -37.84 15.05
N ASN A 351 22.93 -37.15 14.29
CA ASN A 351 23.20 -36.72 12.92
C ASN A 351 23.67 -35.27 12.80
N ARG A 352 24.12 -34.66 13.90
CA ARG A 352 24.62 -33.28 13.90
C ARG A 352 25.83 -33.15 12.99
N ILE A 353 25.91 -32.05 12.26
CA ILE A 353 26.94 -31.81 11.25
C ILE A 353 28.04 -30.91 11.78
N GLY A 354 29.27 -31.12 11.33
CA GLY A 354 30.41 -30.28 11.69
C GLY A 354 30.31 -28.86 11.12
N LEU A 355 30.98 -27.89 11.75
CA LEU A 355 31.00 -26.50 11.29
C LEU A 355 31.48 -26.34 9.85
N GLU A 356 32.51 -27.08 9.46
CA GLU A 356 33.08 -27.05 8.11
C GLU A 356 32.10 -27.60 7.07
N ASP A 357 31.44 -28.72 7.35
CA ASP A 357 30.43 -29.33 6.48
C ASP A 357 29.19 -28.43 6.35
N TYR A 358 28.79 -27.79 7.45
CA TYR A 358 27.74 -26.78 7.43
C TYR A 358 28.13 -25.57 6.58
N GLU A 359 29.36 -25.05 6.72
CA GLU A 359 29.81 -23.94 5.88
C GLU A 359 29.82 -24.34 4.39
N GLN A 360 30.19 -25.58 4.08
CA GLN A 360 30.20 -26.10 2.72
C GLN A 360 28.77 -26.24 2.15
N SER A 361 27.82 -26.79 2.90
CA SER A 361 26.42 -26.93 2.46
C SER A 361 25.74 -25.59 2.18
N ARG A 362 26.20 -24.50 2.83
CA ARG A 362 25.71 -23.14 2.59
C ARG A 362 26.38 -22.42 1.41
N LYS A 363 27.50 -22.95 0.91
CA LYS A 363 28.16 -22.47 -0.33
C LYS A 363 27.47 -22.99 -1.60
N GLU A 364 26.65 -24.05 -1.49
CA GLU A 364 25.86 -24.56 -2.61
C GLU A 364 24.76 -23.56 -3.00
N ARG A 365 24.62 -23.29 -4.30
CA ARG A 365 23.66 -22.32 -4.84
C ARG A 365 22.23 -22.82 -4.57
N ALA A 366 21.30 -21.88 -4.33
CA ALA A 366 19.87 -22.19 -4.29
C ALA A 366 19.47 -23.10 -5.47
N PRO A 367 18.64 -24.13 -5.24
CA PRO A 367 18.27 -25.10 -6.28
C PRO A 367 17.67 -24.36 -7.47
N ARG A 368 18.08 -24.77 -8.67
CA ARG A 368 17.66 -24.14 -9.92
C ARG A 368 16.51 -24.91 -10.51
N LEU A 369 15.37 -24.25 -10.67
CA LEU A 369 14.24 -24.76 -11.43
C LEU A 369 14.59 -24.69 -12.93
N ASP A 370 14.32 -25.79 -13.63
CA ASP A 370 14.24 -25.75 -15.09
C ASP A 370 12.94 -25.05 -15.57
N ALA A 371 12.74 -24.98 -16.88
CA ALA A 371 11.59 -24.27 -17.43
C ALA A 371 10.25 -24.94 -17.10
N ALA A 372 10.20 -26.28 -17.07
CA ALA A 372 8.97 -27.02 -16.78
C ALA A 372 8.62 -26.91 -15.29
N GLU A 373 9.61 -27.10 -14.42
CA GLU A 373 9.45 -26.94 -12.98
C GLU A 373 9.06 -25.51 -12.59
N LEU A 374 9.57 -24.51 -13.32
CA LEU A 374 9.20 -23.11 -13.11
C LEU A 374 7.76 -22.82 -13.48
N ILE A 375 7.28 -23.35 -14.61
CA ILE A 375 5.89 -23.19 -15.04
C ILE A 375 4.95 -23.81 -14.03
N GLU A 376 5.18 -25.08 -13.66
CA GLU A 376 4.36 -25.80 -12.67
C GLU A 376 4.35 -25.07 -11.32
N PHE A 377 5.51 -24.56 -10.87
CA PHE A 377 5.60 -23.73 -9.68
C PHE A 377 4.75 -22.46 -9.79
N CYS A 378 4.88 -21.74 -10.91
CA CYS A 378 4.20 -20.46 -11.10
C CYS A 378 2.68 -20.63 -11.25
N GLU A 379 2.22 -21.68 -11.91
CA GLU A 379 0.81 -22.05 -11.96
C GLU A 379 0.27 -22.32 -10.55
N GLY A 380 0.92 -23.19 -9.78
CA GLY A 380 0.48 -23.52 -8.43
C GLY A 380 0.50 -22.34 -7.44
N GLU A 381 1.45 -21.41 -7.55
CA GLU A 381 1.63 -20.31 -6.60
C GLU A 381 0.90 -19.02 -6.99
N PHE A 382 0.75 -18.73 -8.29
CA PHE A 382 0.32 -17.41 -8.78
C PHE A 382 -0.94 -17.39 -9.62
N GLU A 383 -1.49 -18.54 -10.04
CA GLU A 383 -2.61 -18.58 -10.98
C GLU A 383 -3.76 -17.65 -10.57
N ASP A 384 -4.26 -17.72 -9.33
CA ASP A 384 -5.38 -16.89 -8.84
C ASP A 384 -4.99 -15.49 -8.37
N ARG A 385 -3.71 -15.16 -8.42
CA ARG A 385 -3.15 -13.93 -7.87
C ARG A 385 -2.70 -12.98 -8.97
N LEU A 386 -2.46 -13.48 -10.18
CA LEU A 386 -2.09 -12.70 -11.34
C LEU A 386 -3.32 -12.29 -12.16
N ALA A 387 -3.28 -11.07 -12.68
CA ALA A 387 -4.24 -10.56 -13.65
C ALA A 387 -3.55 -9.56 -14.58
N TYR A 388 -4.13 -9.30 -15.74
CA TYR A 388 -3.62 -8.32 -16.69
C TYR A 388 -4.64 -7.21 -16.96
N ASP A 389 -4.28 -5.96 -16.62
CA ASP A 389 -5.08 -4.78 -16.95
C ASP A 389 -4.83 -4.41 -18.42
N GLU A 390 -5.80 -4.68 -19.29
CA GLU A 390 -5.67 -4.45 -20.72
C GLU A 390 -5.56 -2.97 -21.10
N LEU A 391 -6.18 -2.08 -20.32
CA LEU A 391 -6.16 -0.65 -20.61
C LEU A 391 -4.78 -0.10 -20.28
N LYS A 392 -4.25 -0.44 -19.10
CA LYS A 392 -2.93 0.04 -18.69
C LYS A 392 -1.79 -0.77 -19.31
N GLY A 393 -2.03 -1.98 -19.77
CA GLY A 393 -1.01 -2.91 -20.23
C GLY A 393 -0.08 -3.34 -19.09
N GLU A 394 -0.64 -3.61 -17.91
CA GLU A 394 0.12 -3.88 -16.69
C GLU A 394 -0.28 -5.22 -16.06
N VAL A 395 0.71 -5.92 -15.53
CA VAL A 395 0.50 -7.12 -14.71
C VAL A 395 0.16 -6.68 -13.29
N LEU A 396 -0.85 -7.33 -12.70
CA LEU A 396 -1.24 -7.15 -11.31
C LEU A 396 -0.93 -8.44 -10.54
N LEU A 397 -0.41 -8.30 -9.32
CA LEU A 397 -0.28 -9.38 -8.34
C LEU A 397 -1.09 -9.02 -7.10
N ASP A 398 -2.01 -9.89 -6.70
CA ASP A 398 -2.94 -9.67 -5.59
C ASP A 398 -3.71 -8.33 -5.74
N GLY A 399 -4.08 -7.97 -6.97
CA GLY A 399 -4.77 -6.73 -7.32
C GLY A 399 -3.90 -5.46 -7.35
N ASN A 400 -2.60 -5.58 -7.09
CA ASN A 400 -1.68 -4.43 -7.09
C ASN A 400 -0.75 -4.45 -8.31
N PRO A 401 -0.38 -3.29 -8.89
CA PRO A 401 0.60 -3.25 -9.98
C PRO A 401 1.90 -3.98 -9.63
N PHE A 402 2.26 -4.94 -10.48
CA PHE A 402 3.44 -5.78 -10.32
C PHE A 402 4.35 -5.60 -11.53
N ASP A 403 5.46 -4.88 -11.34
CA ASP A 403 6.38 -4.60 -12.43
C ASP A 403 7.29 -5.79 -12.73
N LEU A 404 7.10 -6.40 -13.89
CA LEU A 404 7.99 -7.43 -14.43
C LEU A 404 9.30 -6.78 -14.91
N ALA A 405 10.31 -6.79 -14.03
CA ALA A 405 11.58 -6.10 -14.22
C ALA A 405 12.78 -6.97 -13.81
N ASN A 406 14.00 -6.41 -13.93
CA ASN A 406 15.23 -7.10 -13.52
C ASN A 406 15.22 -7.52 -12.04
N THR A 407 14.48 -6.80 -11.19
CA THR A 407 14.30 -7.09 -9.77
C THR A 407 13.38 -8.28 -9.50
N THR A 408 12.53 -8.69 -10.45
CA THR A 408 11.56 -9.80 -10.28
C THR A 408 12.26 -11.12 -10.00
N LYS A 409 13.37 -11.42 -10.68
CA LYS A 409 14.16 -12.62 -10.38
C LYS A 409 14.76 -12.59 -8.97
N VAL A 410 15.24 -11.43 -8.53
CA VAL A 410 15.78 -11.25 -7.17
C VAL A 410 14.68 -11.40 -6.13
N TRP A 411 13.50 -10.86 -6.40
CA TRP A 411 12.31 -11.05 -5.57
C TRP A 411 11.94 -12.53 -5.49
N PHE A 412 11.93 -13.26 -6.61
CA PHE A 412 11.61 -14.68 -6.66
C PHE A 412 12.59 -15.51 -5.81
N ILE A 413 13.90 -15.31 -5.98
CA ILE A 413 14.94 -15.99 -5.19
C ILE A 413 14.77 -15.69 -3.69
N ASN A 414 14.54 -14.43 -3.32
CA ASN A 414 14.42 -14.05 -1.91
C ASN A 414 13.13 -14.56 -1.25
N THR A 415 12.06 -14.68 -2.02
CA THR A 415 10.73 -15.07 -1.53
C THR A 415 10.62 -16.59 -1.46
N PHE A 416 11.06 -17.30 -2.49
CA PHE A 416 10.83 -18.74 -2.65
C PHE A 416 12.09 -19.60 -2.50
N GLY A 417 13.29 -19.01 -2.57
CA GLY A 417 14.54 -19.73 -2.34
C GLY A 417 15.03 -20.58 -3.53
N TYR A 418 14.45 -20.38 -4.73
CA TYR A 418 14.83 -21.06 -5.97
C TYR A 418 15.53 -20.12 -6.94
N GLN A 419 16.48 -20.63 -7.71
CA GLN A 419 17.00 -19.96 -8.91
C GLN A 419 16.21 -20.37 -10.14
N CYS A 420 16.14 -19.49 -11.14
CA CYS A 420 15.52 -19.78 -12.44
C CYS A 420 16.17 -18.94 -13.55
N GLY A 421 15.83 -19.23 -14.81
CA GLY A 421 16.08 -18.34 -15.94
C GLY A 421 15.31 -17.03 -15.76
N LYS A 422 15.95 -15.89 -16.09
CA LYS A 422 15.30 -14.58 -15.91
C LYS A 422 14.14 -14.44 -16.89
N GLU A 423 14.42 -14.64 -18.18
CA GLU A 423 13.43 -14.48 -19.24
C GLU A 423 12.29 -15.49 -19.05
N ASP A 424 12.62 -16.76 -18.75
CA ASP A 424 11.62 -17.79 -18.44
C ASP A 424 10.64 -17.37 -17.33
N LEU A 425 11.14 -16.76 -16.25
CA LEU A 425 10.28 -16.25 -15.17
C LEU A 425 9.39 -15.10 -15.63
N LEU A 426 9.94 -14.13 -16.36
CA LEU A 426 9.17 -12.98 -16.82
C LEU A 426 8.09 -13.42 -17.82
N ASP A 427 8.44 -14.26 -18.78
CA ASP A 427 7.54 -14.77 -19.80
C ASP A 427 6.43 -15.64 -19.17
N THR A 428 6.76 -16.51 -18.22
CA THR A 428 5.78 -17.34 -17.50
C THR A 428 4.78 -16.49 -16.71
N LEU A 429 5.26 -15.51 -15.92
CA LEU A 429 4.38 -14.64 -15.14
C LEU A 429 3.49 -13.77 -16.04
N LEU A 430 4.04 -13.25 -17.14
CA LEU A 430 3.27 -12.48 -18.11
C LEU A 430 2.19 -13.32 -18.77
N PHE A 431 2.52 -14.54 -19.21
CA PHE A 431 1.59 -15.47 -19.82
C PHE A 431 0.42 -15.79 -18.88
N LEU A 432 0.71 -16.15 -17.62
CA LEU A 432 -0.31 -16.45 -16.62
C LEU A 432 -1.21 -15.23 -16.33
N ALA A 433 -0.63 -14.02 -16.25
CA ALA A 433 -1.40 -12.80 -16.08
C ALA A 433 -2.33 -12.53 -17.27
N GLN A 434 -1.85 -12.73 -18.51
CA GLN A 434 -2.63 -12.50 -19.73
C GLN A 434 -3.82 -13.47 -19.87
N GLN A 435 -3.72 -14.70 -19.33
CA GLN A 435 -4.87 -15.62 -19.25
C GLN A 435 -6.03 -15.05 -18.41
N LYS A 436 -5.73 -14.14 -17.48
CA LYS A 436 -6.70 -13.43 -16.62
C LYS A 436 -6.74 -11.94 -16.94
N SER A 437 -6.85 -11.63 -18.23
CA SER A 437 -6.99 -10.25 -18.72
C SER A 437 -8.37 -9.67 -18.41
N PHE A 438 -8.41 -8.38 -18.11
CA PHE A 438 -9.65 -7.63 -17.98
C PHE A 438 -9.47 -6.18 -18.44
N ASN A 439 -10.58 -5.55 -18.85
CA ASN A 439 -10.60 -4.11 -19.09
C ASN A 439 -11.40 -3.39 -17.97
N PRO A 440 -10.77 -2.46 -17.23
CA PRO A 440 -11.42 -1.81 -16.09
C PRO A 440 -12.61 -0.92 -16.49
N VAL A 441 -12.60 -0.34 -17.68
CA VAL A 441 -13.71 0.49 -18.20
C VAL A 441 -14.91 -0.39 -18.52
N VAL A 442 -14.69 -1.53 -19.18
CA VAL A 442 -15.76 -2.49 -19.49
C VAL A 442 -16.38 -3.05 -18.20
N GLN A 443 -15.55 -3.41 -17.21
CA GLN A 443 -16.04 -3.83 -15.89
C GLN A 443 -16.87 -2.74 -15.20
N TYR A 444 -16.42 -1.48 -15.23
CA TYR A 444 -17.15 -0.34 -14.69
C TYR A 444 -18.50 -0.14 -15.40
N LEU A 445 -18.50 -0.11 -16.74
CA LEU A 445 -19.70 0.04 -17.55
C LEU A 445 -20.73 -1.04 -17.24
N ASN A 446 -20.31 -2.30 -17.14
CA ASN A 446 -21.18 -3.41 -16.74
C ASN A 446 -21.73 -3.25 -15.31
N SER A 447 -20.90 -2.78 -14.37
CA SER A 447 -21.29 -2.54 -12.98
C SER A 447 -22.34 -1.42 -12.84
N VAL A 448 -22.10 -0.26 -13.47
CA VAL A 448 -23.04 0.88 -13.40
C VAL A 448 -24.33 0.58 -14.15
N ARG A 449 -24.29 -0.23 -15.21
CA ARG A 449 -25.51 -0.68 -15.89
C ARG A 449 -26.46 -1.40 -14.94
N GLN A 450 -25.93 -2.23 -14.04
CA GLN A 450 -26.74 -3.02 -13.11
C GLN A 450 -27.20 -2.22 -11.90
N SER A 451 -26.39 -1.26 -11.44
CA SER A 451 -26.57 -0.62 -10.13
C SER A 451 -27.03 0.84 -10.18
N ALA A 452 -26.73 1.59 -11.24
CA ALA A 452 -26.94 3.03 -11.29
C ALA A 452 -28.33 3.43 -11.79
N THR A 453 -28.91 4.44 -11.14
CA THR A 453 -30.13 5.12 -11.62
C THR A 453 -29.85 5.83 -12.94
N ARG A 454 -30.68 5.58 -13.95
CA ARG A 454 -30.50 6.17 -15.28
C ARG A 454 -30.69 7.69 -15.27
N VAL A 455 -29.81 8.37 -16.00
CA VAL A 455 -29.89 9.81 -16.27
C VAL A 455 -30.09 9.99 -17.77
N SER A 456 -31.07 10.80 -18.18
CA SER A 456 -31.31 11.03 -19.62
C SER A 456 -30.09 11.70 -20.25
N ILE A 457 -29.65 11.13 -21.37
CA ILE A 457 -28.54 11.65 -22.19
C ILE A 457 -29.02 12.59 -23.30
N ASP A 458 -30.34 12.73 -23.48
CA ASP A 458 -30.97 13.51 -24.56
C ASP A 458 -31.05 15.01 -24.28
N ASN A 459 -30.67 15.47 -23.08
CA ASN A 459 -30.77 16.87 -22.67
C ASN A 459 -29.57 17.36 -21.84
N LEU A 460 -28.42 16.68 -21.94
CA LEU A 460 -27.24 16.98 -21.13
C LEU A 460 -26.62 18.34 -21.45
N ALA A 461 -26.57 18.76 -22.70
CA ALA A 461 -26.05 20.07 -23.06
C ALA A 461 -26.98 21.19 -22.55
N THR A 462 -28.29 20.99 -22.59
CA THR A 462 -29.23 21.92 -21.96
C THR A 462 -29.02 21.99 -20.45
N ARG A 463 -28.94 20.83 -19.77
CA ARG A 463 -28.85 20.77 -18.31
C ARG A 463 -27.51 21.25 -17.77
N TYR A 464 -26.40 20.84 -18.37
CA TYR A 464 -25.05 21.16 -17.88
C TYR A 464 -24.49 22.45 -18.48
N PHE A 465 -24.74 22.73 -19.76
CA PHE A 465 -24.12 23.86 -20.45
C PHE A 465 -25.07 25.06 -20.63
N GLY A 466 -26.35 24.92 -20.28
CA GLY A 466 -27.34 26.00 -20.34
C GLY A 466 -27.70 26.40 -21.76
N THR A 467 -27.62 25.46 -22.69
CA THR A 467 -27.93 25.69 -24.11
C THR A 467 -29.37 25.32 -24.45
N ASN A 468 -29.97 25.98 -25.43
CA ASN A 468 -31.34 25.71 -25.87
C ASN A 468 -31.41 25.12 -27.29
N ASN A 469 -30.26 24.79 -27.89
CA ASN A 469 -30.19 24.24 -29.24
C ASN A 469 -30.13 22.70 -29.16
N PRO A 470 -31.14 21.98 -29.67
CA PRO A 470 -31.17 20.51 -29.66
C PRO A 470 -29.96 19.85 -30.32
N LEU A 471 -29.29 20.55 -31.25
CA LEU A 471 -28.07 20.07 -31.89
C LEU A 471 -26.95 19.77 -30.89
N TYR A 472 -26.86 20.56 -29.81
CA TYR A 472 -25.80 20.37 -28.82
C TYR A 472 -26.05 19.17 -27.90
N ASP A 473 -27.31 18.87 -27.59
CA ASP A 473 -27.65 17.64 -26.87
C ASP A 473 -27.33 16.41 -27.71
N LEU A 474 -27.67 16.46 -29.01
CA LEU A 474 -27.30 15.42 -29.97
C LEU A 474 -25.78 15.20 -30.00
N PHE A 475 -24.98 16.26 -30.03
CA PHE A 475 -23.51 16.15 -30.04
C PHE A 475 -22.96 15.44 -28.81
N VAL A 476 -23.45 15.78 -27.62
CA VAL A 476 -23.04 15.12 -26.38
C VAL A 476 -23.48 13.65 -26.38
N LYS A 477 -24.72 13.37 -26.77
CA LYS A 477 -25.27 12.02 -26.84
C LYS A 477 -24.48 11.12 -27.78
N VAL A 478 -24.24 11.57 -29.01
CA VAL A 478 -23.47 10.84 -30.03
C VAL A 478 -22.06 10.53 -29.53
N TRP A 479 -21.39 11.52 -28.93
CA TRP A 479 -20.05 11.30 -28.39
C TRP A 479 -20.03 10.31 -27.22
N LEU A 480 -21.02 10.35 -26.32
CA LEU A 480 -21.13 9.40 -25.20
C LEU A 480 -21.32 7.95 -25.70
N ILE A 481 -22.23 7.74 -26.65
CA ILE A 481 -22.46 6.41 -27.25
C ILE A 481 -21.18 5.93 -27.96
N GLY A 482 -20.51 6.81 -28.70
CA GLY A 482 -19.23 6.50 -29.35
C GLY A 482 -18.11 6.14 -28.36
N ALA A 483 -18.06 6.80 -27.19
CA ALA A 483 -17.12 6.47 -26.14
C ALA A 483 -17.39 5.08 -25.55
N VAL A 484 -18.66 4.72 -25.31
CA VAL A 484 -19.03 3.36 -24.91
C VAL A 484 -18.65 2.34 -25.98
N ALA A 485 -18.92 2.64 -27.26
CA ALA A 485 -18.56 1.77 -28.37
C ALA A 485 -17.04 1.51 -28.41
N ARG A 486 -16.21 2.54 -28.19
CA ARG A 486 -14.75 2.42 -28.12
C ARG A 486 -14.25 1.53 -26.97
N ALA A 487 -14.96 1.50 -25.85
CA ALA A 487 -14.62 0.62 -24.73
C ALA A 487 -14.99 -0.85 -25.00
N LEU A 488 -16.19 -1.10 -25.54
CA LEU A 488 -16.71 -2.46 -25.75
C LEU A 488 -16.26 -3.11 -27.06
N ASN A 489 -16.00 -2.30 -28.09
CA ASN A 489 -15.52 -2.73 -29.39
C ASN A 489 -14.31 -1.86 -29.81
N PRO A 490 -13.14 -2.07 -29.19
CA PRO A 490 -11.91 -1.35 -29.55
C PRO A 490 -11.67 -1.35 -31.06
N GLY A 491 -11.32 -0.20 -31.61
CA GLY A 491 -11.11 -0.03 -33.05
C GLY A 491 -12.37 0.27 -33.87
N CYS A 492 -13.56 0.36 -33.24
CA CYS A 492 -14.75 0.89 -33.91
C CYS A 492 -14.52 2.32 -34.44
N GLN A 493 -15.28 2.73 -35.46
CA GLN A 493 -15.19 4.10 -35.97
C GLN A 493 -15.71 5.08 -34.91
N LEU A 494 -14.96 6.16 -34.67
CA LEU A 494 -15.45 7.33 -33.94
C LEU A 494 -14.79 8.55 -34.58
N ASP A 495 -15.58 9.28 -35.38
CA ASP A 495 -15.08 10.33 -36.25
C ASP A 495 -14.97 11.71 -35.59
N TYR A 496 -15.41 11.82 -34.35
CA TYR A 496 -15.74 13.08 -33.72
C TYR A 496 -14.94 13.34 -32.44
N VAL A 497 -14.58 14.60 -32.22
CA VAL A 497 -14.05 15.16 -30.98
C VAL A 497 -15.11 16.08 -30.39
N LEU A 498 -15.54 15.82 -29.15
CA LEU A 498 -16.45 16.74 -28.46
C LEU A 498 -15.66 17.93 -27.91
N VAL A 499 -16.04 19.14 -28.32
CA VAL A 499 -15.33 20.37 -27.96
C VAL A 499 -16.23 21.27 -27.12
N LEU A 500 -15.82 21.56 -25.88
CA LEU A 500 -16.51 22.56 -25.05
C LEU A 500 -15.88 23.94 -25.27
N TYR A 501 -16.71 24.90 -25.69
CA TYR A 501 -16.32 26.29 -25.88
C TYR A 501 -16.94 27.17 -24.77
N GLY A 502 -16.15 28.10 -24.22
CA GLY A 502 -16.67 29.12 -23.31
C GLY A 502 -15.57 29.82 -22.53
N LYS A 503 -15.94 30.75 -21.63
CA LYS A 503 -14.98 31.52 -20.81
C LYS A 503 -13.98 30.63 -20.05
N GLN A 504 -12.80 31.19 -19.78
CA GLN A 504 -11.78 30.49 -19.01
C GLN A 504 -12.28 30.20 -17.58
N ARG A 505 -11.80 29.11 -16.97
CA ARG A 505 -12.09 28.73 -15.57
C ARG A 505 -13.57 28.45 -15.23
N ILE A 506 -14.38 28.10 -16.23
CA ILE A 506 -15.78 27.66 -16.03
C ILE A 506 -15.94 26.15 -15.74
N GLY A 507 -14.85 25.38 -15.79
CA GLY A 507 -14.85 23.95 -15.42
C GLY A 507 -14.88 22.94 -16.59
N LYS A 508 -14.53 23.35 -17.82
CA LYS A 508 -14.58 22.49 -19.02
C LYS A 508 -13.76 21.19 -18.91
N SER A 509 -12.45 21.30 -18.68
CA SER A 509 -11.58 20.12 -18.46
C SER A 509 -11.99 19.34 -17.22
N SER A 510 -12.50 20.01 -16.18
CA SER A 510 -13.01 19.36 -14.97
C SER A 510 -14.27 18.54 -15.23
N PHE A 511 -15.11 18.95 -16.19
CA PHE A 511 -16.27 18.17 -16.63
C PHE A 511 -15.83 16.85 -17.28
N PHE A 512 -14.90 16.90 -18.23
CA PHE A 512 -14.38 15.68 -18.86
C PHE A 512 -13.64 14.78 -17.85
N ARG A 513 -12.85 15.38 -16.95
CA ARG A 513 -12.19 14.66 -15.85
C ARG A 513 -13.20 13.98 -14.93
N GLY A 514 -14.29 14.66 -14.57
CA GLY A 514 -15.36 14.08 -13.76
C GLY A 514 -16.05 12.93 -14.47
N LEU A 515 -16.32 13.08 -15.77
CA LEU A 515 -17.01 12.08 -16.57
C LEU A 515 -16.13 10.82 -16.79
N GLY A 516 -14.86 11.00 -17.19
CA GLY A 516 -13.92 9.89 -17.42
C GLY A 516 -13.36 9.27 -16.13
N GLY A 517 -13.34 9.99 -15.01
CA GLY A 517 -12.86 9.51 -13.72
C GLY A 517 -11.41 9.02 -13.77
N PRO A 518 -11.10 7.80 -13.29
CA PRO A 518 -9.73 7.28 -13.28
C PRO A 518 -9.17 6.93 -14.67
N TRP A 519 -10.01 6.99 -15.72
CA TRP A 519 -9.63 6.69 -17.11
C TRP A 519 -9.57 7.94 -17.99
N PHE A 520 -9.54 9.12 -17.37
CA PHE A 520 -9.34 10.40 -18.04
C PHE A 520 -7.85 10.77 -18.07
N ASP A 521 -7.39 11.31 -19.20
CA ASP A 521 -6.05 11.87 -19.34
C ASP A 521 -6.07 13.16 -20.20
N ASP A 522 -5.25 14.16 -19.83
CA ASP A 522 -5.09 15.45 -20.52
C ASP A 522 -3.62 15.81 -20.78
N SER A 523 -2.72 14.83 -20.76
CA SER A 523 -1.27 15.03 -20.86
C SER A 523 -0.74 15.13 -22.29
N ILE A 524 -1.56 14.82 -23.30
CA ILE A 524 -1.20 14.95 -24.72
C ILE A 524 -1.28 16.42 -25.15
N ASP A 525 -0.11 17.04 -25.32
CA ASP A 525 0.07 18.38 -25.90
C ASP A 525 0.50 18.35 -27.38
N ASP A 526 1.02 17.21 -27.84
CA ASP A 526 1.50 17.00 -29.21
C ASP A 526 1.22 15.56 -29.67
N ILE A 527 0.31 15.43 -30.63
CA ILE A 527 -0.09 14.15 -31.22
C ILE A 527 1.01 13.49 -32.07
N SER A 528 2.11 14.20 -32.34
CA SER A 528 3.24 13.68 -33.11
C SER A 528 4.33 13.00 -32.27
N LYS A 529 4.28 13.11 -30.94
CA LYS A 529 5.23 12.45 -30.03
C LYS A 529 4.96 10.94 -29.97
N ASP A 530 6.04 10.16 -29.91
CA ASP A 530 5.97 8.69 -29.85
C ASP A 530 5.16 8.19 -28.63
N ASP A 531 5.29 8.87 -27.49
CA ASP A 531 4.57 8.51 -26.26
C ASP A 531 3.07 8.87 -26.29
N ALA A 532 2.63 9.73 -27.22
CA ALA A 532 1.23 10.16 -27.30
C ALA A 532 0.28 9.01 -27.57
N LEU A 533 0.68 8.04 -28.41
CA LEU A 533 -0.12 6.85 -28.70
C LEU A 533 -0.23 5.92 -27.49
N LEU A 534 0.84 5.82 -26.68
CA LEU A 534 0.83 5.02 -25.46
C LEU A 534 -0.08 5.64 -24.40
N ILE A 535 -0.01 6.96 -24.21
CA ILE A 535 -0.91 7.70 -23.30
C ILE A 535 -2.36 7.52 -23.75
N LEU A 536 -2.62 7.73 -25.04
CA LEU A 536 -3.94 7.55 -25.62
C LEU A 536 -4.47 6.13 -25.36
N ASN A 537 -3.67 5.09 -25.59
CA ASN A 537 -4.13 3.71 -25.39
C ASN A 537 -4.47 3.38 -23.92
N ARG A 538 -3.87 4.11 -22.98
CA ARG A 538 -4.07 3.94 -21.54
C ARG A 538 -5.23 4.75 -20.97
N SER A 539 -5.87 5.61 -21.78
CA SER A 539 -7.02 6.42 -21.40
C SER A 539 -8.28 5.99 -22.14
N TRP A 540 -9.44 6.14 -21.49
CA TRP A 540 -10.73 5.99 -22.15
C TRP A 540 -11.22 7.33 -22.67
N ILE A 541 -11.05 8.40 -21.90
CA ILE A 541 -11.37 9.77 -22.31
C ILE A 541 -10.07 10.56 -22.38
N GLN A 542 -9.69 11.00 -23.57
CA GLN A 542 -8.48 11.77 -23.80
C GLN A 542 -8.83 13.20 -24.16
N GLU A 543 -8.47 14.16 -23.30
CA GLU A 543 -8.50 15.57 -23.67
C GLU A 543 -7.29 15.92 -24.53
N LEU A 544 -7.55 16.57 -25.66
CA LEU A 544 -6.54 17.22 -26.48
C LEU A 544 -6.32 18.62 -25.92
N ALA A 545 -5.31 18.76 -25.07
CA ALA A 545 -4.90 20.05 -24.53
C ALA A 545 -4.41 20.95 -25.66
N GLU A 546 -4.69 22.26 -25.58
CA GLU A 546 -4.26 23.25 -26.58
C GLU A 546 -4.72 22.91 -28.02
N LEU A 547 -6.01 22.61 -28.21
CA LEU A 547 -6.58 22.28 -29.54
C LEU A 547 -6.15 23.27 -30.65
N GLU A 548 -6.03 24.57 -30.33
CA GLU A 548 -5.54 25.63 -31.24
C GLU A 548 -4.18 25.27 -31.90
N ARG A 549 -3.26 24.62 -31.18
CA ARG A 549 -1.95 24.21 -31.69
C ARG A 549 -2.07 23.00 -32.62
N ILE A 550 -2.95 22.07 -32.27
CA ILE A 550 -3.16 20.81 -32.99
C ILE A 550 -3.86 21.07 -34.34
N VAL A 551 -4.81 22.00 -34.42
CA VAL A 551 -5.66 22.25 -35.61
C VAL A 551 -5.06 23.31 -36.58
N SER A 552 -3.76 23.61 -36.47
CA SER A 552 -3.08 24.58 -37.36
C SER A 552 -3.09 24.18 -38.84
N LYS A 553 -2.93 25.16 -39.76
CA LYS A 553 -2.96 24.93 -41.24
C LYS A 553 -2.00 23.84 -41.74
N THR A 554 -0.86 23.65 -41.08
CA THR A 554 0.14 22.63 -41.43
C THR A 554 -0.19 21.25 -40.86
N ALA A 555 -1.12 21.17 -39.89
CA ALA A 555 -1.45 19.95 -39.15
C ALA A 555 -2.87 19.41 -39.42
N ALA A 556 -3.80 20.21 -39.97
CA ALA A 556 -5.21 19.83 -40.15
C ALA A 556 -5.43 18.46 -40.82
N GLY A 557 -4.69 18.16 -41.91
CA GLY A 557 -4.75 16.85 -42.57
C GLY A 557 -4.28 15.70 -41.67
N LYS A 558 -3.25 15.91 -40.85
CA LYS A 558 -2.75 14.91 -39.88
C LYS A 558 -3.75 14.71 -38.74
N VAL A 559 -4.42 15.77 -38.28
CA VAL A 559 -5.44 15.71 -37.23
C VAL A 559 -6.64 14.88 -37.67
N LYS A 560 -7.14 15.08 -38.90
CA LYS A 560 -8.24 14.28 -39.43
C LYS A 560 -7.89 12.78 -39.42
N VAL A 561 -6.73 12.44 -39.98
CA VAL A 561 -6.24 11.05 -39.95
C VAL A 561 -6.11 10.56 -38.51
N PHE A 562 -5.52 11.36 -37.63
CA PHE A 562 -5.36 11.02 -36.22
C PHE A 562 -6.69 10.71 -35.55
N ILE A 563 -7.74 11.52 -35.71
CA ILE A 563 -9.08 11.29 -35.13
C ILE A 563 -9.70 10.01 -35.69
N THR A 564 -9.65 9.82 -37.02
CA THR A 564 -10.29 8.68 -37.71
C THR A 564 -9.66 7.31 -37.47
N ARG A 565 -8.42 7.26 -36.95
CA ARG A 565 -7.68 6.00 -36.83
C ARG A 565 -8.44 4.99 -35.96
N ARG A 566 -8.53 3.76 -36.49
CA ARG A 566 -9.07 2.60 -35.78
C ARG A 566 -8.01 1.91 -34.94
N ASN A 567 -6.81 1.80 -35.47
CA ASN A 567 -5.68 1.16 -34.81
C ASN A 567 -4.47 2.11 -34.74
N ASP A 568 -3.69 1.94 -33.69
CA ASP A 568 -2.45 2.65 -33.43
C ASP A 568 -1.29 1.65 -33.41
N VAL A 569 -0.13 2.04 -33.94
CA VAL A 569 1.07 1.21 -33.95
C VAL A 569 2.05 1.79 -32.93
N PHE A 570 2.28 1.05 -31.84
CA PHE A 570 3.23 1.41 -30.81
C PHE A 570 3.70 0.15 -30.07
N ARG A 571 4.69 0.30 -29.18
CA ARG A 571 5.22 -0.81 -28.37
C ARG A 571 4.64 -0.75 -26.97
N LYS A 572 3.89 -1.77 -26.55
CA LYS A 572 3.41 -1.88 -25.17
C LYS A 572 4.53 -2.21 -24.20
N LYS A 573 4.23 -2.00 -22.92
CA LYS A 573 5.04 -2.52 -21.83
C LYS A 573 5.13 -4.05 -21.98
N TYR A 574 6.35 -4.58 -21.88
CA TYR A 574 6.72 -6.00 -22.05
C TYR A 574 6.82 -6.52 -23.49
N ASP A 575 6.29 -5.82 -24.50
CA ASP A 575 6.47 -6.22 -25.89
C ASP A 575 7.91 -5.99 -26.35
N ARG A 576 8.40 -6.85 -27.26
CA ARG A 576 9.74 -6.70 -27.86
C ARG A 576 9.75 -5.70 -29.01
N GLU A 577 8.67 -5.65 -29.78
CA GLU A 577 8.53 -4.83 -30.99
C GLU A 577 7.20 -4.06 -30.95
N ALA A 578 7.07 -3.04 -31.79
CA ALA A 578 5.81 -2.32 -31.96
C ALA A 578 4.79 -3.22 -32.66
N SER A 579 3.54 -3.19 -32.20
CA SER A 579 2.45 -3.94 -32.82
C SER A 579 1.20 -3.07 -32.97
N GLU A 580 0.26 -3.57 -33.77
CA GLU A 580 -1.00 -2.87 -34.02
C GLU A 580 -1.96 -3.07 -32.84
N HIS A 581 -2.50 -1.98 -32.32
CA HIS A 581 -3.39 -1.97 -31.17
C HIS A 581 -4.70 -1.24 -31.51
N PRO A 582 -5.87 -1.87 -31.29
CA PRO A 582 -7.15 -1.23 -31.54
C PRO A 582 -7.39 -0.12 -30.52
N ARG A 583 -7.82 1.05 -31.01
CA ARG A 583 -7.98 2.24 -30.19
C ARG A 583 -9.25 2.18 -29.34
N ARG A 584 -9.09 2.50 -28.06
CA ARG A 584 -10.11 2.42 -27.00
C ARG A 584 -10.62 3.77 -26.52
N SER A 585 -9.95 4.86 -26.92
CA SER A 585 -10.17 6.19 -26.35
C SER A 585 -11.12 7.03 -27.20
N ALA A 586 -11.95 7.82 -26.53
CA ALA A 586 -12.74 8.90 -27.10
C ALA A 586 -12.05 10.24 -26.85
N LEU A 587 -11.95 11.04 -27.90
CA LEU A 587 -11.24 12.32 -27.86
C LEU A 587 -12.20 13.45 -27.47
N CYS A 588 -11.76 14.34 -26.60
CA CYS A 588 -12.46 15.58 -26.26
C CYS A 588 -11.50 16.78 -26.25
N ALA A 589 -12.02 17.99 -26.20
CA ALA A 589 -11.20 19.19 -26.08
C ALA A 589 -11.94 20.31 -25.36
N SER A 590 -11.18 21.23 -24.78
CA SER A 590 -11.71 22.48 -24.23
C SER A 590 -11.02 23.69 -24.87
N VAL A 591 -11.82 24.69 -25.23
CA VAL A 591 -11.35 25.91 -25.90
C VAL A 591 -11.93 27.16 -25.25
N ASN A 592 -11.16 28.26 -25.31
CA ASN A 592 -11.55 29.54 -24.72
C ASN A 592 -11.83 30.61 -25.77
N LYS A 593 -11.27 30.47 -26.97
CA LYS A 593 -11.40 31.43 -28.06
C LYS A 593 -12.32 30.91 -29.15
N THR A 594 -12.85 31.82 -29.96
CA THR A 594 -13.71 31.47 -31.10
C THR A 594 -12.88 31.09 -32.31
N ASP A 595 -11.70 31.65 -32.52
CA ASP A 595 -10.86 31.51 -33.71
C ASP A 595 -9.89 30.31 -33.65
N PHE A 596 -10.39 29.10 -33.38
CA PHE A 596 -9.54 27.91 -33.22
C PHE A 596 -9.60 26.90 -34.37
N LEU A 597 -10.58 27.01 -35.27
CA LEU A 597 -10.72 26.14 -36.44
C LEU A 597 -10.12 26.81 -37.68
N VAL A 598 -9.09 26.21 -38.28
CA VAL A 598 -8.27 26.90 -39.29
C VAL A 598 -8.47 26.39 -40.73
N ASP A 599 -9.06 25.20 -40.92
CA ASP A 599 -9.21 24.54 -42.23
C ASP A 599 -10.67 24.19 -42.54
N GLU A 600 -11.19 24.66 -43.68
CA GLU A 600 -12.57 24.44 -44.14
C GLU A 600 -12.91 22.94 -44.34
N THR A 601 -11.94 22.09 -44.65
CA THR A 601 -12.19 20.67 -45.02
C THR A 601 -12.08 19.67 -43.87
N GLY A 602 -11.66 20.13 -42.68
CA GLY A 602 -11.44 19.31 -41.48
C GLY A 602 -12.39 19.58 -40.31
N ASN A 603 -13.21 20.62 -40.41
CA ASN A 603 -14.03 21.11 -39.30
C ASN A 603 -15.20 20.19 -38.93
N THR A 604 -15.60 19.26 -39.79
CA THR A 604 -16.68 18.29 -39.51
C THR A 604 -16.39 17.35 -38.35
N ARG A 605 -15.12 17.21 -37.96
CA ARG A 605 -14.70 16.28 -36.90
C ARG A 605 -14.83 16.87 -35.49
N PHE A 606 -15.21 18.14 -35.37
CA PHE A 606 -15.34 18.83 -34.09
C PHE A 606 -16.82 19.09 -33.79
N LEU A 607 -17.34 18.48 -32.73
CA LEU A 607 -18.68 18.74 -32.24
C LEU A 607 -18.58 19.87 -31.20
N VAL A 608 -18.68 21.12 -31.67
CA VAL A 608 -18.45 22.30 -30.82
C VAL A 608 -19.73 22.67 -30.08
N VAL A 609 -19.69 22.58 -28.74
CA VAL A 609 -20.79 22.92 -27.84
C VAL A 609 -20.43 24.14 -27.00
N PRO A 610 -21.12 25.28 -27.18
CA PRO A 610 -20.89 26.47 -26.37
C PRO A 610 -21.52 26.32 -24.97
N ILE A 611 -20.84 26.83 -23.95
CA ILE A 611 -21.41 26.96 -22.60
C ILE A 611 -21.99 28.37 -22.47
N SER A 612 -23.28 28.44 -22.13
CA SER A 612 -23.99 29.70 -21.96
C SER A 612 -23.35 30.56 -20.88
N GLU A 613 -23.14 31.85 -21.15
CA GLU A 613 -22.59 32.77 -20.16
C GLU A 613 -23.46 32.86 -18.90
N ALA A 614 -24.77 32.74 -19.06
CA ALA A 614 -25.73 32.74 -17.96
C ALA A 614 -25.62 31.51 -17.05
N LYS A 615 -25.02 30.41 -17.54
CA LYS A 615 -24.81 29.19 -16.75
C LYS A 615 -23.71 29.35 -15.70
N GLY A 616 -22.74 30.25 -15.93
CA GLY A 616 -21.62 30.45 -15.04
C GLY A 616 -20.67 29.24 -15.00
N ARG A 617 -20.33 28.75 -13.80
CA ARG A 617 -19.48 27.56 -13.61
C ARG A 617 -20.30 26.28 -13.76
N LEU A 618 -19.71 25.25 -14.37
CA LEU A 618 -20.32 23.93 -14.49
C LEU A 618 -20.51 23.29 -13.11
N ASP A 619 -21.64 22.62 -12.92
CA ASP A 619 -21.99 21.92 -11.68
C ASP A 619 -21.32 20.54 -11.62
N LEU A 620 -20.10 20.51 -11.09
CA LEU A 620 -19.30 19.29 -10.95
C LEU A 620 -19.81 18.36 -9.84
N ILE A 621 -20.59 18.89 -8.88
CA ILE A 621 -21.18 18.08 -7.81
C ILE A 621 -22.32 17.27 -8.39
N LEU A 622 -23.20 17.90 -9.17
CA LEU A 622 -24.25 17.21 -9.90
C LEU A 622 -23.66 16.16 -10.84
N LEU A 623 -22.62 16.52 -11.61
CA LEU A 623 -21.95 15.57 -12.49
C LEU A 623 -21.42 14.35 -11.74
N SER A 624 -20.76 14.56 -10.60
CA SER A 624 -20.23 13.45 -9.80
C SER A 624 -21.33 12.50 -9.32
N ASN A 625 -22.54 13.01 -9.04
CA ASN A 625 -23.68 12.20 -8.60
C ASN A 625 -24.38 11.48 -9.77
N GLU A 626 -24.36 12.09 -10.96
CA GLU A 626 -25.07 11.58 -12.15
C GLU A 626 -24.19 10.77 -13.09
N ARG A 627 -22.85 10.83 -12.95
CA ARG A 627 -21.87 10.19 -13.84
C ARG A 627 -22.22 8.74 -14.17
N ASP A 628 -22.44 7.92 -13.15
CA ASP A 628 -22.71 6.50 -13.32
C ASP A 628 -24.04 6.28 -14.06
N GLY A 629 -25.04 7.10 -13.78
CA GLY A 629 -26.33 7.08 -14.46
C GLY A 629 -26.27 7.53 -15.92
N ILE A 630 -25.40 8.50 -16.24
CA ILE A 630 -25.13 8.97 -17.61
C ILE A 630 -24.50 7.83 -18.43
N TRP A 631 -23.45 7.20 -17.89
CA TRP A 631 -22.78 6.10 -18.58
C TRP A 631 -23.66 4.87 -18.73
N ALA A 632 -24.47 4.58 -17.73
CA ALA A 632 -25.41 3.47 -17.80
C ALA A 632 -26.49 3.68 -18.89
N SER A 633 -27.01 4.91 -19.04
CA SER A 633 -27.92 5.26 -20.12
C SER A 633 -27.25 5.23 -21.50
N ALA A 634 -26.01 5.73 -21.62
CA ALA A 634 -25.24 5.66 -22.86
C ALA A 634 -24.97 4.21 -23.30
N LEU A 635 -24.72 3.33 -22.33
CA LEU A 635 -24.57 1.90 -22.58
C LEU A 635 -25.87 1.23 -23.02
N ASP A 636 -27.00 1.57 -22.40
CA ASP A 636 -28.29 1.06 -22.86
C ASP A 636 -28.63 1.53 -24.28
N ALA A 637 -28.35 2.79 -24.62
CA ALA A 637 -28.51 3.31 -25.99
C ALA A 637 -27.63 2.56 -27.00
N TYR A 638 -26.36 2.33 -26.69
CA TYR A 638 -25.45 1.54 -27.51
C TYR A 638 -25.97 0.11 -27.75
N LEU A 639 -26.42 -0.56 -26.69
CA LEU A 639 -26.92 -1.93 -26.76
C LEU A 639 -28.31 -2.04 -27.42
N ALA A 640 -29.09 -0.96 -27.42
CA ALA A 640 -30.31 -0.84 -28.21
C ALA A 640 -30.04 -0.60 -29.70
N GLY A 641 -28.77 -0.39 -30.10
CA GLY A 641 -28.37 -0.17 -31.49
C GLY A 641 -28.50 1.27 -31.96
N GLU A 642 -28.63 2.24 -31.03
CA GLU A 642 -28.58 3.66 -31.39
C GLU A 642 -27.23 4.01 -32.03
N GLN A 643 -27.28 4.73 -33.15
CA GLN A 643 -26.09 5.09 -33.91
C GLN A 643 -25.39 6.30 -33.28
N TRP A 644 -24.06 6.30 -33.34
CA TRP A 644 -23.20 7.45 -32.96
C TRP A 644 -22.54 8.10 -34.19
N GLU A 645 -23.09 7.87 -35.36
CA GLU A 645 -22.74 8.57 -36.59
C GLU A 645 -23.80 9.66 -36.82
N LEU A 646 -23.35 10.86 -37.21
CA LEU A 646 -24.28 11.90 -37.62
C LEU A 646 -24.85 11.57 -39.00
N THR A 647 -26.14 11.81 -39.17
CA THR A 647 -26.78 11.79 -40.49
C THR A 647 -26.22 12.93 -41.38
N PRO A 648 -26.32 12.84 -42.71
CA PRO A 648 -25.86 13.91 -43.60
C PRO A 648 -26.46 15.29 -43.27
N GLU A 649 -27.73 15.35 -42.84
CA GLU A 649 -28.33 16.61 -42.40
C GLU A 649 -27.69 17.15 -41.12
N GLN A 650 -27.39 16.28 -40.15
CA GLN A 650 -26.76 16.66 -38.89
C GLN A 650 -25.29 17.06 -39.07
N GLU A 651 -24.57 16.42 -39.99
CA GLU A 651 -23.21 16.82 -40.37
C GLU A 651 -23.19 18.23 -40.97
N PHE A 652 -24.13 18.52 -41.87
CA PHE A 652 -24.29 19.86 -42.43
C PHE A 652 -24.59 20.91 -41.36
N LEU A 653 -25.46 20.60 -40.39
CA LEU A 653 -25.72 21.49 -39.26
C LEU A 653 -24.47 21.69 -38.38
N SER A 654 -23.67 20.65 -38.19
CA SER A 654 -22.38 20.73 -37.49
C SER A 654 -21.40 21.65 -38.21
N GLU A 655 -21.28 21.54 -39.54
CA GLU A 655 -20.45 22.45 -40.35
C GLU A 655 -20.92 23.90 -40.21
N LEU A 656 -22.23 24.15 -40.30
CA LEU A 656 -22.79 25.48 -40.13
C LEU A 656 -22.51 26.05 -38.74
N ASN A 657 -22.62 25.25 -37.69
CA ASN A 657 -22.24 25.63 -36.33
C ASN A 657 -20.75 26.01 -36.27
N ASN A 658 -19.90 25.21 -36.89
CA ASN A 658 -18.44 25.38 -36.85
C ASN A 658 -17.93 26.61 -37.61
N LYS A 659 -18.70 27.13 -38.59
CA LYS A 659 -18.34 28.37 -39.30
C LYS A 659 -18.09 29.56 -38.36
N ARG A 660 -18.81 29.63 -37.24
CA ARG A 660 -18.68 30.71 -36.24
C ARG A 660 -17.38 30.61 -35.43
N PHE A 661 -16.70 29.47 -35.50
CA PHE A 661 -15.47 29.19 -34.78
C PHE A 661 -14.24 29.13 -35.70
N GLN A 662 -14.39 29.57 -36.95
CA GLN A 662 -13.30 29.61 -37.90
C GLN A 662 -12.41 30.83 -37.65
N SER A 663 -11.09 30.63 -37.68
CA SER A 663 -10.13 31.72 -37.64
C SER A 663 -10.17 32.49 -38.95
N HIS A 664 -10.43 33.80 -38.89
CA HIS A 664 -10.34 34.69 -40.04
C HIS A 664 -8.90 35.18 -40.23
N ASP A 665 -8.49 35.35 -41.48
CA ASP A 665 -7.17 35.94 -41.77
C ASP A 665 -7.17 37.42 -41.33
N GLU A 666 -6.08 37.92 -40.72
CA GLU A 666 -5.97 39.34 -40.32
C GLU A 666 -6.20 40.32 -41.48
N TRP A 667 -5.94 39.88 -42.71
CA TRP A 667 -6.15 40.67 -43.93
C TRP A 667 -7.60 40.67 -44.39
N GLN A 668 -8.43 39.77 -43.86
CA GLN A 668 -9.80 39.56 -44.31
C GLN A 668 -10.65 40.81 -44.16
N SER A 669 -10.67 41.49 -43.00
CA SER A 669 -11.48 42.70 -42.81
C SER A 669 -11.08 43.85 -43.74
N ALA A 670 -9.76 44.03 -43.96
CA ALA A 670 -9.25 45.07 -44.85
C ALA A 670 -9.64 44.78 -46.32
N ILE A 671 -9.60 43.50 -46.70
CA ILE A 671 -10.05 43.05 -48.02
C ILE A 671 -11.57 43.18 -48.15
N GLU A 672 -12.36 42.73 -47.17
CA GLU A 672 -13.83 42.88 -47.18
C GLU A 672 -14.26 44.33 -47.41
N ASN A 673 -13.68 45.27 -46.67
CA ASN A 673 -13.92 46.71 -46.84
C ASN A 673 -13.52 47.19 -48.25
N TYR A 674 -12.41 46.70 -48.78
CA TYR A 674 -11.95 47.05 -50.13
C TYR A 674 -12.87 46.49 -51.22
N LEU A 675 -13.48 45.32 -50.99
CA LEU A 675 -14.40 44.65 -51.92
C LEU A 675 -15.79 45.29 -51.94
N GLU A 676 -16.15 46.10 -50.93
CA GLU A 676 -17.45 46.74 -50.84
C GLU A 676 -17.71 47.66 -52.05
N GLY A 677 -18.84 47.45 -52.73
CA GLY A 677 -19.22 48.20 -53.93
C GLY A 677 -18.46 47.86 -55.22
N ARG A 678 -17.54 46.87 -55.20
CA ARG A 678 -16.79 46.44 -56.40
C ARG A 678 -17.42 45.21 -57.04
N GLU A 679 -17.41 45.14 -58.37
CA GLU A 679 -17.87 43.97 -59.14
C GLU A 679 -16.74 43.00 -59.49
N PHE A 680 -15.52 43.54 -59.67
CA PHE A 680 -14.33 42.79 -60.01
C PHE A 680 -13.08 43.42 -59.38
N VAL A 681 -12.14 42.57 -58.97
CA VAL A 681 -10.84 42.97 -58.39
C VAL A 681 -9.73 42.03 -58.88
N SER A 682 -8.48 42.48 -58.88
CA SER A 682 -7.32 41.60 -59.04
C SER A 682 -6.56 41.41 -57.73
N ILE A 683 -5.81 40.31 -57.61
CA ILE A 683 -4.95 40.06 -56.44
C ILE A 683 -3.86 41.14 -56.34
N ALA A 684 -3.29 41.54 -57.48
CA ALA A 684 -2.26 42.58 -57.52
C ALA A 684 -2.80 43.93 -57.03
N GLU A 685 -4.04 44.28 -57.38
CA GLU A 685 -4.71 45.49 -56.90
C GLU A 685 -4.90 45.47 -55.38
N ILE A 686 -5.31 44.33 -54.82
CA ILE A 686 -5.46 44.20 -53.36
C ILE A 686 -4.10 44.33 -52.66
N LEU A 687 -3.06 43.66 -53.17
CA LEU A 687 -1.72 43.72 -52.58
C LEU A 687 -1.13 45.14 -52.59
N VAL A 688 -1.38 45.91 -53.65
CA VAL A 688 -0.90 47.30 -53.77
C VAL A 688 -1.80 48.26 -53.00
N GLU A 689 -3.11 48.27 -53.26
CA GLU A 689 -4.03 49.33 -52.78
C GLU A 689 -4.45 49.13 -51.32
N VAL A 690 -4.42 47.90 -50.79
CA VAL A 690 -4.83 47.61 -49.40
C VAL A 690 -3.62 47.47 -48.47
N PHE A 691 -2.53 46.87 -48.96
CA PHE A 691 -1.37 46.50 -48.12
C PHE A 691 -0.06 47.21 -48.49
N ASP A 692 -0.08 48.12 -49.47
CA ASP A 692 1.07 48.91 -49.93
C ASP A 692 2.29 48.05 -50.34
N ILE A 693 2.02 46.87 -50.91
CA ILE A 693 3.06 45.95 -51.39
C ILE A 693 3.31 46.23 -52.87
N GLU A 694 4.49 46.78 -53.17
CA GLU A 694 4.95 47.07 -54.53
C GLU A 694 4.87 45.83 -55.44
N ASN A 695 4.50 46.03 -56.71
CA ASN A 695 4.32 44.95 -57.70
C ASN A 695 5.53 44.00 -57.84
N GLY A 696 6.76 44.50 -57.61
CA GLY A 696 7.99 43.69 -57.66
C GLY A 696 8.20 42.75 -56.47
N LYS A 697 7.40 42.89 -55.40
CA LYS A 697 7.47 42.10 -54.15
C LYS A 697 6.29 41.14 -53.99
N HIS A 698 5.47 40.96 -55.03
CA HIS A 698 4.33 40.03 -55.02
C HIS A 698 4.81 38.59 -55.14
N ASP A 699 5.15 37.97 -54.01
CA ASP A 699 5.52 36.56 -54.00
C ASP A 699 4.30 35.61 -54.14
N THR A 700 4.59 34.33 -54.37
CA THR A 700 3.55 33.31 -54.59
C THR A 700 2.70 33.06 -53.33
N ASN A 701 3.25 33.27 -52.13
CA ASN A 701 2.56 33.04 -50.86
C ASN A 701 1.55 34.15 -50.57
N LEU A 702 1.94 35.41 -50.81
CA LEU A 702 1.06 36.58 -50.70
C LEU A 702 -0.11 36.47 -51.67
N GLN A 703 0.15 36.10 -52.93
CA GLN A 703 -0.91 35.90 -53.91
C GLN A 703 -1.87 34.77 -53.52
N LYS A 704 -1.33 33.64 -53.00
CA LYS A 704 -2.14 32.53 -52.49
C LYS A 704 -2.97 32.92 -51.26
N ARG A 705 -2.44 33.77 -50.37
CA ARG A 705 -3.13 34.28 -49.18
C ARG A 705 -4.35 35.11 -49.57
N VAL A 706 -4.17 36.12 -50.44
CA VAL A 706 -5.30 36.95 -50.94
C VAL A 706 -6.31 36.11 -51.71
N ALA A 707 -5.86 35.18 -52.56
CA ALA A 707 -6.74 34.26 -53.27
C ALA A 707 -7.55 33.32 -52.34
N GLY A 708 -6.99 32.97 -51.17
CA GLY A 708 -7.68 32.21 -50.14
C GLY A 708 -8.79 33.05 -49.50
N ILE A 709 -8.46 34.27 -49.07
CA ILE A 709 -9.41 35.21 -48.48
C ILE A 709 -10.58 35.49 -49.45
N LEU A 710 -10.30 35.76 -50.72
CA LEU A 710 -11.34 36.00 -51.73
C LEU A 710 -12.30 34.81 -51.88
N ARG A 711 -11.79 33.57 -51.88
CA ARG A 711 -12.63 32.36 -51.91
C ARG A 711 -13.52 32.25 -50.68
N ASN A 712 -12.97 32.47 -49.49
CA ASN A 712 -13.74 32.43 -48.24
C ASN A 712 -14.86 33.48 -48.22
N LEU A 713 -14.66 34.61 -48.91
CA LEU A 713 -15.66 35.68 -49.08
C LEU A 713 -16.67 35.44 -50.22
N GLY A 714 -16.61 34.27 -50.88
CA GLY A 714 -17.51 33.91 -51.98
C GLY A 714 -17.19 34.57 -53.32
N TRP A 715 -15.93 34.96 -53.54
CA TRP A 715 -15.45 35.46 -54.83
C TRP A 715 -14.77 34.34 -55.62
N GLU A 716 -15.00 34.30 -56.93
CA GLU A 716 -14.43 33.29 -57.83
C GLU A 716 -13.47 33.91 -58.84
N ASN A 717 -12.40 33.16 -59.16
CA ASN A 717 -11.45 33.54 -60.20
C ASN A 717 -12.07 33.30 -61.58
N LYS A 718 -12.08 34.32 -62.45
CA LYS A 718 -12.51 34.20 -63.84
C LYS A 718 -11.39 34.51 -64.83
N ASP A 719 -11.58 34.02 -66.05
CA ASP A 719 -10.67 34.23 -67.17
C ASP A 719 -10.33 35.70 -67.39
N ALA A 720 -9.16 35.93 -68.00
CA ALA A 720 -8.56 37.25 -68.09
C ALA A 720 -9.46 38.26 -68.84
N LYS A 721 -10.03 39.21 -68.08
CA LYS A 721 -10.80 40.35 -68.60
C LYS A 721 -9.90 41.57 -68.75
N LYS A 722 -10.30 42.50 -69.63
CA LYS A 722 -9.65 43.81 -69.75
C LYS A 722 -10.11 44.66 -68.56
N HIS A 723 -9.24 44.84 -67.57
CA HIS A 723 -9.50 45.61 -66.35
C HIS A 723 -8.42 46.68 -66.23
N ARG A 724 -8.83 47.96 -66.11
CA ARG A 724 -7.94 49.15 -66.17
C ARG A 724 -6.96 49.13 -67.37
N GLY A 725 -7.44 48.72 -68.55
CA GLY A 725 -6.66 48.73 -69.79
C GLY A 725 -5.71 47.55 -69.99
N ILE A 726 -5.49 46.71 -68.97
CA ILE A 726 -4.59 45.54 -69.02
C ILE A 726 -5.43 44.26 -68.96
N ARG A 727 -5.01 43.23 -69.70
CA ARG A 727 -5.64 41.91 -69.66
C ARG A 727 -5.07 41.12 -68.48
N GLN A 728 -5.86 40.96 -67.42
CA GLN A 728 -5.45 40.25 -66.20
C GLN A 728 -6.57 39.36 -65.67
N ARG A 729 -6.20 38.33 -64.90
CA ARG A 729 -7.17 37.50 -64.17
C ARG A 729 -7.83 38.34 -63.07
N VAL A 730 -9.15 38.21 -62.96
CA VAL A 730 -9.96 38.97 -62.01
C VAL A 730 -10.82 38.03 -61.18
N TRP A 731 -11.20 38.49 -60.00
CA TRP A 731 -12.13 37.83 -59.11
C TRP A 731 -13.47 38.57 -59.14
N CYS A 732 -14.59 37.86 -59.10
CA CYS A 732 -15.93 38.45 -59.05
C CYS A 732 -16.83 37.77 -58.02
N LYS A 733 -17.76 38.53 -57.42
CA LYS A 733 -18.72 38.06 -56.42
C LYS A 733 -19.85 37.26 -57.08
N MET A 734 -20.17 36.09 -56.52
CA MET A 734 -21.36 35.33 -56.93
C MET A 734 -22.63 36.06 -56.45
N LEU A 735 -23.57 36.32 -57.37
CA LEU A 735 -24.94 36.64 -56.99
C LEU A 735 -25.58 35.36 -56.44
N GLN A 736 -25.76 35.26 -55.13
CA GLN A 736 -26.53 34.17 -54.53
C GLN A 736 -27.96 34.22 -55.07
N THR A 737 -28.32 33.23 -55.89
CA THR A 737 -29.73 32.93 -56.17
C THR A 737 -30.34 32.44 -54.86
N SER A 738 -31.40 33.12 -54.45
CA SER A 738 -32.06 33.05 -53.15
C SER A 738 -32.67 31.67 -52.85
N ASN A 739 -32.00 30.88 -52.01
CA ASN A 739 -32.62 29.77 -51.26
C ASN A 739 -32.92 30.22 -49.82
N MET A 740 -33.72 31.28 -49.68
CA MET A 740 -34.08 31.92 -48.41
C MET A 740 -35.39 31.35 -47.80
N ALA A 741 -35.81 30.15 -48.21
CA ALA A 741 -37.09 29.55 -47.80
C ALA A 741 -36.97 28.46 -46.71
N PHE A 742 -35.76 28.11 -46.25
CA PHE A 742 -35.56 26.99 -45.31
C PHE A 742 -35.31 27.43 -43.85
N PHE A 743 -35.14 28.72 -43.59
CA PHE A 743 -34.69 29.23 -42.28
C PHE A 743 -35.81 29.39 -41.23
N ASP A 744 -37.08 29.35 -41.63
CA ASP A 744 -38.23 29.65 -40.74
C ASP A 744 -38.86 28.42 -40.05
N ARG A 745 -38.19 27.26 -40.00
CA ARG A 745 -38.80 26.02 -39.43
C ARG A 745 -37.99 25.22 -38.42
N PHE A 746 -36.86 25.71 -37.91
CA PHE A 746 -36.09 25.01 -36.87
C PHE A 746 -35.61 25.91 -35.75
#